data_AF-A0A954X6H8-F1
#
_entry.id   AF-A0A954X6H8-F1
#
_cell.length_a   1.000
_cell.length_b   1.000
_cell.length_c   1.000
_cell.angle_alpha   90.00
_cell.angle_beta   90.00
_cell.angle_gamma   90.00
#
_symmetry.space_group_name_H-M   'P 1'
#
loop_
_entity.id
_entity.type
_entity.pdbx_description
1 polymer ?
#
loop_
_entity_poly.entity_id
_entity_poly.type
_entity_poly.pdbx_seq_one_letter_code
_entity_poly.pdbx_strand_id
1 'polypeptide(L)'
;WIPAEWQRKLDLRAGDDRGRIYRIVPIDATPTKPPRLDSLDTDGLVAALDSPNGWQRDMAQQMLLWRSDPESLKPLARMTNECDNPLARLHSLYTLDGLRHPLPDALPIELLLAALNDSHPGVRRHAVRLAERRWDESPQVLDVIVRLADDSDPPVRLQVAYSLGESSDPRAAEALARLALRSVDDAYTKAAVMSSITSENIGPMIAAVLKQDAATGRERLLAPLLAQAAIRRSNDAMNQAFAALLDEQFTTFPASRVAALLTVFDAVATQKISLDDLMTAPLRERLDRLHDLSAETVANEQASESDRALAVRLLAARPVDRDETLARLASLLSPRNASSLQSAAIAALAKLGHPRTPELLLADWQSHTPTTRSEIFDALLDQAAWTEPLLAALEQSRVLPSQLDARRRQRLLDHRQSAVRDRAAKLLATTSSSSRQTVVDQYADALKLPADAARGKQVFAKRCSACHQLEGVGHVTGPDLLGLTDKSAGAMLVAMMDPNRAVEDKFLDYVALLSDGRTISGMLAGETGASLTLVAADGKRFEIARSDLEQLRSTGKSLMPEGLERDLTPQDVADVIAYVRGVSQPAKKFDGNEPKPAAVRDDGSIRLLATDCRIYGPRLVFESQYRNLGYWQSEEDRAVWKLDIRKAGRFRVSLDYACDASAAGDRFLLTIAGQTLGGQVPSTGSWNNYQSLTIGDLDLPAGPAEATMRSDGPIRNALLDLRTIRLIPVEK
;
A
#
# COMPACT_ATOMS: atom_id res chain seq x y z
N TRP A 1 -40.24 19.63 -22.50
CA TRP A 1 -40.89 19.86 -23.81
C TRP A 1 -42.10 20.75 -23.56
N ILE A 2 -42.11 21.99 -24.06
CA ILE A 2 -43.24 22.92 -23.86
C ILE A 2 -44.20 22.73 -25.05
N PRO A 3 -45.51 22.44 -24.83
CA PRO A 3 -46.47 22.25 -25.92
C PRO A 3 -46.60 23.48 -26.83
N ALA A 4 -46.85 23.27 -28.12
CA ALA A 4 -46.88 24.34 -29.13
C ALA A 4 -47.90 25.47 -28.83
N GLU A 5 -48.96 25.18 -28.07
CA GLU A 5 -49.92 26.19 -27.63
C GLU A 5 -49.31 27.16 -26.61
N TRP A 6 -48.51 26.65 -25.68
CA TRP A 6 -47.81 27.45 -24.67
C TRP A 6 -46.64 28.22 -25.24
N GLN A 7 -45.94 27.65 -26.24
CA GLN A 7 -44.88 28.35 -26.97
C GLN A 7 -45.39 29.61 -27.68
N ARG A 8 -46.68 29.66 -28.08
CA ARG A 8 -47.30 30.84 -28.68
C ARG A 8 -47.71 31.90 -27.65
N LYS A 9 -47.92 31.52 -26.40
CA LYS A 9 -48.36 32.41 -25.31
C LYS A 9 -47.19 32.97 -24.50
N LEU A 10 -46.06 32.27 -24.47
CA LEU A 10 -44.87 32.65 -23.72
C LEU A 10 -43.81 33.20 -24.68
N ASP A 11 -43.23 34.35 -24.37
CA ASP A 11 -41.98 34.75 -25.01
C ASP A 11 -40.84 33.90 -24.44
N LEU A 12 -40.56 32.78 -25.12
CA LEU A 12 -39.53 31.82 -24.72
C LEU A 12 -38.12 32.42 -24.72
N ARG A 13 -37.92 33.51 -25.48
CA ARG A 13 -36.65 34.21 -25.60
C ARG A 13 -36.59 35.51 -24.80
N ALA A 14 -37.64 35.85 -24.04
CA ALA A 14 -37.67 37.02 -23.17
C ALA A 14 -36.45 37.06 -22.24
N GLY A 15 -35.57 38.04 -22.45
CA GLY A 15 -34.35 38.20 -21.67
C GLY A 15 -33.21 37.25 -22.06
N ASP A 16 -33.13 36.76 -23.30
CA ASP A 16 -31.96 35.99 -23.78
C ASP A 16 -30.71 36.85 -24.01
N ASP A 17 -30.88 38.16 -23.99
CA ASP A 17 -29.86 39.20 -23.88
C ASP A 17 -29.38 39.45 -22.44
N ARG A 18 -29.98 38.76 -21.45
CA ARG A 18 -29.69 38.93 -20.01
C ARG A 18 -29.47 37.58 -19.34
N GLY A 19 -28.59 37.50 -18.34
CA GLY A 19 -28.53 36.32 -17.46
C GLY A 19 -29.85 36.18 -16.69
N ARG A 20 -30.49 35.00 -16.68
CA ARG A 20 -31.79 34.78 -16.01
C ARG A 20 -31.65 33.89 -14.78
N ILE A 21 -32.10 34.37 -13.62
CA ILE A 21 -32.34 33.58 -12.41
C ILE A 21 -33.85 33.59 -12.15
N TYR A 22 -34.49 32.41 -12.17
CA TYR A 22 -35.91 32.28 -11.91
C TYR A 22 -36.14 31.93 -10.43
N ARG A 23 -37.03 32.68 -9.76
CA ARG A 23 -37.57 32.31 -8.44
C ARG A 23 -38.92 31.62 -8.64
N ILE A 24 -38.97 30.32 -8.39
CA ILE A 24 -40.19 29.52 -8.52
C ILE A 24 -41.03 29.71 -7.24
N VAL A 25 -42.31 30.07 -7.41
CA VAL A 25 -43.27 30.24 -6.30
C VAL A 25 -44.57 29.48 -6.60
N PRO A 26 -45.29 28.98 -5.57
CA PRO A 26 -46.63 28.41 -5.75
C PRO A 26 -47.61 29.41 -6.38
N ILE A 27 -48.60 28.93 -7.13
CA ILE A 27 -49.57 29.76 -7.87
C ILE A 27 -50.33 30.74 -6.95
N ASP A 28 -50.62 30.32 -5.72
CA ASP A 28 -51.35 31.13 -4.74
C ASP A 28 -50.43 31.85 -3.74
N ALA A 29 -49.11 31.73 -3.90
CA ALA A 29 -48.15 32.41 -3.03
C ALA A 29 -47.96 33.87 -3.49
N THR A 30 -48.16 34.81 -2.57
CA THR A 30 -47.81 36.21 -2.82
C THR A 30 -46.29 36.37 -2.77
N PRO A 31 -45.61 36.77 -3.87
CA PRO A 31 -44.17 36.95 -3.85
C PRO A 31 -43.77 38.05 -2.87
N THR A 32 -42.83 37.74 -1.95
CA THR A 32 -42.27 38.76 -1.06
C THR A 32 -41.49 39.78 -1.90
N LYS A 33 -41.89 41.06 -1.84
CA LYS A 33 -41.15 42.13 -2.52
C LYS A 33 -39.75 42.25 -1.91
N PRO A 34 -38.68 42.31 -2.73
CA PRO A 34 -37.34 42.58 -2.21
C PRO A 34 -37.33 43.93 -1.48
N PRO A 35 -36.72 44.04 -0.28
CA PRO A 35 -36.62 45.31 0.42
C PRO A 35 -35.74 46.28 -0.37
N ARG A 36 -36.09 47.57 -0.33
CA ARG A 36 -35.29 48.66 -0.92
C ARG A 36 -34.23 49.12 0.07
N LEU A 37 -33.19 48.31 0.24
CA LEU A 37 -32.09 48.62 1.17
C LEU A 37 -31.42 49.96 0.84
N ASP A 38 -31.36 50.33 -0.44
CA ASP A 38 -30.82 51.61 -0.91
C ASP A 38 -31.55 52.83 -0.36
N SER A 39 -32.83 52.66 0.00
CA SER A 39 -33.67 53.73 0.56
C SER A 39 -33.70 53.77 2.09
N LEU A 40 -33.09 52.79 2.78
CA LEU A 40 -33.03 52.78 4.23
C LEU A 40 -32.03 53.83 4.74
N ASP A 41 -32.30 54.39 5.91
CA ASP A 41 -31.35 55.19 6.68
C ASP A 41 -30.30 54.28 7.35
N THR A 42 -29.36 54.89 8.08
CA THR A 42 -28.25 54.17 8.72
C THR A 42 -28.76 53.14 9.74
N ASP A 43 -29.73 53.50 10.59
CA ASP A 43 -30.33 52.58 11.56
C ASP A 43 -31.07 51.42 10.87
N GLY A 44 -31.80 51.70 9.80
CA GLY A 44 -32.49 50.68 9.00
C GLY A 44 -31.52 49.70 8.33
N LEU A 45 -30.37 50.19 7.84
CA LEU A 45 -29.31 49.33 7.31
C LEU A 45 -28.65 48.48 8.39
N VAL A 46 -28.37 49.04 9.57
CA VAL A 46 -27.81 48.26 10.68
C VAL A 46 -28.80 47.18 11.11
N ALA A 47 -30.09 47.50 11.26
CA ALA A 47 -31.12 46.52 11.59
C ALA A 47 -31.22 45.39 10.54
N ALA A 48 -30.99 45.70 9.26
CA ALA A 48 -31.02 44.70 8.19
C ALA A 48 -29.87 43.67 8.26
N LEU A 49 -28.81 43.92 9.03
CA LEU A 49 -27.77 42.92 9.33
C LEU A 49 -28.29 41.75 10.18
N ASP A 50 -29.43 41.89 10.85
CA ASP A 50 -30.10 40.81 11.58
C ASP A 50 -31.16 40.07 10.74
N SER A 51 -31.20 40.31 9.43
CA SER A 51 -32.14 39.61 8.55
C SER A 51 -31.86 38.11 8.51
N PRO A 52 -32.89 37.23 8.49
CA PRO A 52 -32.68 35.81 8.23
C PRO A 52 -32.18 35.54 6.80
N ASN A 53 -32.29 36.53 5.89
CA ASN A 53 -31.86 36.41 4.50
C ASN A 53 -30.40 36.86 4.32
N GLY A 54 -29.51 35.95 3.92
CA GLY A 54 -28.08 36.24 3.71
C GLY A 54 -27.81 37.37 2.71
N TRP A 55 -28.55 37.42 1.59
CA TRP A 55 -28.39 38.49 0.60
C TRP A 55 -28.73 39.87 1.19
N GLN A 56 -29.73 39.95 2.08
CA GLN A 56 -30.06 41.22 2.73
C GLN A 56 -28.96 41.67 3.68
N ARG A 57 -28.37 40.75 4.45
CA ARG A 57 -27.26 41.06 5.35
C ARG A 57 -26.02 41.50 4.57
N ASP A 58 -25.63 40.75 3.54
CA ASP A 58 -24.48 41.08 2.69
C ASP A 58 -24.66 42.46 2.04
N MET A 59 -25.87 42.76 1.55
CA MET A 59 -26.16 44.02 0.89
C MET A 59 -26.26 45.20 1.85
N ALA A 60 -26.84 44.99 3.03
CA ALA A 60 -26.84 46.00 4.08
C ALA A 60 -25.41 46.33 4.54
N GLN A 61 -24.57 45.31 4.75
CA GLN A 61 -23.14 45.49 5.05
C GLN A 61 -22.43 46.27 3.94
N GLN A 62 -22.62 45.89 2.67
CA GLN A 62 -22.03 46.59 1.53
C GLN A 62 -22.45 48.07 1.49
N MET A 63 -23.72 48.37 1.74
CA MET A 63 -24.22 49.75 1.78
C MET A 63 -23.66 50.55 2.94
N LEU A 64 -23.53 49.95 4.13
CA LEU A 64 -22.90 50.58 5.29
C LEU A 64 -21.43 50.94 5.00
N LEU A 65 -20.69 50.01 4.39
CA LEU A 65 -19.30 50.25 3.97
C LEU A 65 -19.19 51.37 2.93
N TRP A 66 -20.06 51.38 1.91
CA TRP A 66 -20.07 52.42 0.89
C TRP A 66 -20.43 53.80 1.41
N ARG A 67 -21.37 53.88 2.36
CA ARG A 67 -21.75 55.15 2.98
C ARG A 67 -20.66 55.66 3.92
N SER A 68 -19.97 54.76 4.61
CA SER A 68 -18.92 55.11 5.59
C SER A 68 -19.38 56.16 6.61
N ASP A 69 -20.65 56.07 7.02
CA ASP A 69 -21.29 57.04 7.91
C ASP A 69 -20.83 56.82 9.37
N PRO A 70 -20.18 57.80 10.02
CA PRO A 70 -19.78 57.69 11.42
C PRO A 70 -20.94 57.44 12.39
N GLU A 71 -22.17 57.84 12.05
CA GLU A 71 -23.34 57.60 12.90
C GLU A 71 -23.67 56.11 13.04
N SER A 72 -23.20 55.27 12.09
CA SER A 72 -23.39 53.82 12.13
C SER A 72 -22.59 53.11 13.23
N LEU A 73 -21.52 53.72 13.74
CA LEU A 73 -20.57 53.04 14.64
C LEU A 73 -21.21 52.61 15.97
N LYS A 74 -22.04 53.47 16.57
CA LYS A 74 -22.66 53.17 17.86
C LYS A 74 -23.74 52.07 17.75
N PRO A 75 -24.68 52.12 16.78
CA PRO A 75 -25.61 51.01 16.54
C PRO A 75 -24.91 49.69 16.20
N LEU A 76 -23.84 49.72 15.39
CA LEU A 76 -23.05 48.53 15.05
C LEU A 76 -22.34 47.96 16.29
N ALA A 77 -21.68 48.79 17.09
CA ALA A 77 -21.04 48.34 18.34
C ALA A 77 -22.05 47.70 19.30
N ARG A 78 -23.25 48.28 19.40
CA ARG A 78 -24.37 47.70 20.16
C ARG A 78 -24.78 46.34 19.60
N MET A 79 -24.98 46.23 18.28
CA MET A 79 -25.33 44.96 17.64
C MET A 79 -24.27 43.89 17.91
N THR A 80 -22.99 44.23 17.82
CA THR A 80 -21.88 43.30 18.07
C THR A 80 -21.88 42.74 19.50
N ASN A 81 -22.33 43.51 20.51
CA ASN A 81 -22.33 43.07 21.90
C ASN A 81 -23.65 42.44 22.36
N GLU A 82 -24.78 42.95 21.88
CA GLU A 82 -26.10 42.70 22.49
C GLU A 82 -27.04 41.86 21.62
N CYS A 83 -26.79 41.73 20.31
CA CYS A 83 -27.73 41.01 19.44
C CYS A 83 -27.68 39.50 19.70
N ASP A 84 -28.83 38.84 19.85
CA ASP A 84 -28.91 37.40 20.08
C ASP A 84 -28.38 36.57 18.89
N ASN A 85 -28.56 37.08 17.67
CA ASN A 85 -28.17 36.38 16.45
C ASN A 85 -26.65 36.47 16.20
N PRO A 86 -25.91 35.35 16.27
CA PRO A 86 -24.46 35.36 16.07
C PRO A 86 -24.04 35.78 14.66
N LEU A 87 -24.90 35.59 13.64
CA LEU A 87 -24.62 36.06 12.29
C LEU A 87 -24.71 37.58 12.20
N ALA A 88 -25.66 38.20 12.89
CA ALA A 88 -25.77 39.65 12.95
C ALA A 88 -24.58 40.27 13.67
N ARG A 89 -24.17 39.69 14.82
CA ARG A 89 -22.94 40.09 15.52
C ARG A 89 -21.72 39.99 14.61
N LEU A 90 -21.61 38.92 13.83
CA LEU A 90 -20.52 38.70 12.88
C LEU A 90 -20.51 39.74 11.75
N HIS A 91 -21.65 39.97 11.09
CA HIS A 91 -21.78 40.98 10.04
C HIS A 91 -21.45 42.38 10.58
N SER A 92 -21.94 42.72 11.78
CA SER A 92 -21.62 43.98 12.44
C SER A 92 -20.12 44.12 12.70
N LEU A 93 -19.48 43.08 13.26
CA LEU A 93 -18.05 43.06 13.54
C LEU A 93 -17.20 43.28 12.27
N TYR A 94 -17.51 42.59 11.17
CA TYR A 94 -16.82 42.80 9.89
C TYR A 94 -17.15 44.13 9.22
N THR A 95 -18.34 44.67 9.44
CA THR A 95 -18.69 46.02 8.97
C THR A 95 -17.83 47.05 9.67
N LEU A 96 -17.71 46.98 11.00
CA LEU A 96 -16.85 47.85 11.80
C LEU A 96 -15.38 47.73 11.39
N ASP A 97 -14.88 46.51 11.14
CA ASP A 97 -13.51 46.33 10.64
C ASP A 97 -13.30 46.96 9.25
N GLY A 98 -14.24 46.75 8.32
CA GLY A 98 -14.16 47.35 6.98
C GLY A 98 -14.26 48.88 6.98
N LEU A 99 -14.93 49.46 7.97
CA LEU A 99 -15.01 50.91 8.17
C LEU A 99 -13.71 51.52 8.73
N ARG A 100 -12.73 50.73 9.18
CA ARG A 100 -11.47 51.25 9.72
C ARG A 100 -10.63 52.07 8.75
N HIS A 101 -10.75 51.81 7.44
CA HIS A 101 -10.00 52.58 6.45
C HIS A 101 -10.42 54.06 6.44
N PRO A 102 -11.70 54.41 6.27
CA PRO A 102 -12.16 55.80 6.40
C PRO A 102 -12.31 56.28 7.84
N LEU A 103 -12.52 55.38 8.81
CA LEU A 103 -12.80 55.69 10.22
C LEU A 103 -11.92 54.83 11.15
N PRO A 104 -10.67 55.23 11.45
CA PRO A 104 -9.68 54.38 12.14
C PRO A 104 -10.16 53.74 13.45
N ASP A 105 -11.02 54.43 14.20
CA ASP A 105 -11.54 53.99 15.50
C ASP A 105 -12.84 53.15 15.39
N ALA A 106 -13.25 52.75 14.17
CA ALA A 106 -14.51 52.05 13.95
C ALA A 106 -14.60 50.70 14.69
N LEU A 107 -13.49 49.97 14.83
CA LEU A 107 -13.43 48.74 15.63
C LEU A 107 -12.42 48.92 16.79
N PRO A 108 -12.86 49.46 17.94
CA PRO A 108 -12.05 49.59 19.13
C PRO A 108 -11.58 48.23 19.66
N ILE A 109 -10.43 48.23 20.34
CA ILE A 109 -9.83 47.02 20.91
C ILE A 109 -10.76 46.37 21.94
N GLU A 110 -11.49 47.15 22.73
CA GLU A 110 -12.42 46.67 23.75
C GLU A 110 -13.55 45.84 23.11
N LEU A 111 -14.04 46.28 21.96
CA LEU A 111 -15.08 45.57 21.23
C LEU A 111 -14.54 44.29 20.57
N LEU A 112 -13.32 44.33 20.04
CA LEU A 112 -12.65 43.13 19.54
C LEU A 112 -12.39 42.11 20.65
N LEU A 113 -11.95 42.56 21.84
CA LEU A 113 -11.77 41.71 23.01
C LEU A 113 -13.09 41.10 23.48
N ALA A 114 -14.20 41.85 23.44
CA ALA A 114 -15.53 41.30 23.71
C ALA A 114 -15.89 40.19 22.71
N ALA A 115 -15.67 40.40 21.41
CA ALA A 115 -15.94 39.41 20.36
C ALA A 115 -15.05 38.15 20.48
N LEU A 116 -13.79 38.30 20.91
CA LEU A 116 -12.90 37.17 21.22
C LEU A 116 -13.40 36.31 22.41
N ASN A 117 -14.24 36.89 23.27
CA ASN A 117 -14.88 36.23 24.41
C ASN A 117 -16.36 35.87 24.15
N ASP A 118 -16.85 35.97 22.91
CA ASP A 118 -18.26 35.74 22.58
C ASP A 118 -18.71 34.31 22.95
N SER A 119 -19.96 34.18 23.40
CA SER A 119 -20.56 32.88 23.74
C SER A 119 -20.58 31.91 22.54
N HIS A 120 -20.73 32.41 21.32
CA HIS A 120 -20.83 31.61 20.10
C HIS A 120 -19.45 31.39 19.46
N PRO A 121 -19.04 30.12 19.22
CA PRO A 121 -17.70 29.80 18.71
C PRO A 121 -17.42 30.39 17.32
N GLY A 122 -18.44 30.53 16.48
CA GLY A 122 -18.30 31.18 15.18
C GLY A 122 -17.85 32.64 15.29
N VAL A 123 -18.36 33.40 16.28
CA VAL A 123 -17.94 34.80 16.47
C VAL A 123 -16.50 34.85 16.99
N ARG A 124 -16.15 34.02 17.99
CA ARG A 124 -14.77 33.92 18.50
C ARG A 124 -13.78 33.59 17.39
N ARG A 125 -14.08 32.57 16.57
CA ARG A 125 -13.24 32.16 15.43
C ARG A 125 -12.95 33.33 14.49
N HIS A 126 -13.98 34.10 14.13
CA HIS A 126 -13.80 35.23 13.23
C HIS A 126 -13.12 36.42 13.91
N ALA A 127 -13.37 36.65 15.20
CA ALA A 127 -12.66 37.64 15.99
C ALA A 127 -11.14 37.34 16.04
N VAL A 128 -10.74 36.07 16.13
CA VAL A 128 -9.32 35.65 16.03
C VAL A 128 -8.72 36.08 14.69
N ARG A 129 -9.43 35.91 13.57
CA ARG A 129 -8.97 36.35 12.24
C ARG A 129 -8.77 37.85 12.17
N LEU A 130 -9.73 38.62 12.69
CA LEU A 130 -9.66 40.08 12.70
C LEU A 130 -8.56 40.61 13.62
N ALA A 131 -8.09 39.79 14.56
CA ALA A 131 -7.06 40.16 15.51
C ALA A 131 -5.62 39.99 15.01
N GLU A 132 -5.39 39.36 13.85
CA GLU A 132 -4.06 38.99 13.32
C GLU A 132 -3.05 40.14 13.18
N ARG A 133 -3.52 41.38 13.11
CA ARG A 133 -2.65 42.58 13.06
C ARG A 133 -2.96 43.60 14.15
N ARG A 134 -3.80 43.21 15.11
CA ARG A 134 -4.30 44.09 16.18
C ARG A 134 -3.65 43.78 17.52
N TRP A 135 -2.94 42.66 17.66
CA TRP A 135 -2.20 42.36 18.88
C TRP A 135 -0.98 43.24 19.13
N ASP A 136 -0.44 43.90 18.10
CA ASP A 136 0.62 44.89 18.27
C ASP A 136 0.07 46.21 18.83
N GLU A 137 -1.23 46.47 18.64
CA GLU A 137 -1.93 47.64 19.20
C GLU A 137 -2.25 47.44 20.69
N SER A 138 -2.48 46.19 21.12
CA SER A 138 -2.74 45.86 22.52
C SER A 138 -2.30 44.43 22.88
N PRO A 139 -1.35 44.27 23.83
CA PRO A 139 -0.89 42.95 24.29
C PRO A 139 -2.01 42.04 24.81
N GLN A 140 -3.11 42.62 25.31
CA GLN A 140 -4.27 41.88 25.82
C GLN A 140 -4.94 41.04 24.73
N VAL A 141 -4.87 41.47 23.47
CA VAL A 141 -5.43 40.71 22.34
C VAL A 141 -4.68 39.39 22.17
N LEU A 142 -3.33 39.42 22.23
CA LEU A 142 -2.53 38.21 22.18
C LEU A 142 -2.76 37.33 23.41
N ASP A 143 -2.90 37.91 24.61
CA ASP A 143 -3.21 37.15 25.83
C ASP A 143 -4.49 36.31 25.66
N VAL A 144 -5.53 36.90 25.09
CA VAL A 144 -6.80 36.20 24.83
C VAL A 144 -6.61 35.12 23.75
N ILE A 145 -5.88 35.39 22.68
CA ILE A 145 -5.69 34.43 21.57
C ILE A 145 -4.84 33.22 21.99
N VAL A 146 -3.78 33.46 22.76
CA VAL A 146 -2.95 32.41 23.37
C VAL A 146 -3.78 31.50 24.29
N ARG A 147 -4.78 32.06 24.99
CA ARG A 147 -5.74 31.29 25.80
C ARG A 147 -6.75 30.54 24.94
N LEU A 148 -7.18 31.09 23.80
CA LEU A 148 -8.09 30.42 22.86
C LEU A 148 -7.45 29.21 22.15
N ALA A 149 -6.14 29.00 22.28
CA ALA A 149 -5.51 27.71 21.96
C ALA A 149 -6.16 26.54 22.71
N ASP A 150 -6.74 26.81 23.89
CA ASP A 150 -7.42 25.82 24.70
C ASP A 150 -8.95 25.82 24.55
N ASP A 151 -9.50 26.60 23.61
CA ASP A 151 -10.95 26.71 23.37
C ASP A 151 -11.60 25.34 23.22
N SER A 152 -12.82 25.18 23.73
CA SER A 152 -13.58 23.93 23.63
C SER A 152 -13.90 23.56 22.17
N ASP A 153 -14.09 24.55 21.30
CA ASP A 153 -14.52 24.38 19.92
C ASP A 153 -13.31 24.12 18.97
N PRO A 154 -13.27 22.97 18.26
CA PRO A 154 -12.16 22.66 17.36
C PRO A 154 -11.96 23.67 16.21
N PRO A 155 -13.00 24.17 15.53
CA PRO A 155 -12.86 25.25 14.54
C PRO A 155 -12.20 26.53 15.07
N VAL A 156 -12.44 26.92 16.33
CA VAL A 156 -11.74 28.04 16.96
C VAL A 156 -10.25 27.73 17.11
N ARG A 157 -9.90 26.57 17.69
CA ARG A 157 -8.49 26.17 17.86
C ARG A 157 -7.73 26.09 16.54
N LEU A 158 -8.37 25.57 15.49
CA LEU A 158 -7.78 25.50 14.15
C LEU A 158 -7.49 26.91 13.60
N GLN A 159 -8.41 27.86 13.79
CA GLN A 159 -8.17 29.25 13.39
C GLN A 159 -7.05 29.90 14.20
N VAL A 160 -7.01 29.66 15.52
CA VAL A 160 -5.89 30.11 16.37
C VAL A 160 -4.56 29.55 15.85
N ALA A 161 -4.51 28.28 15.45
CA ALA A 161 -3.30 27.70 14.86
C ALA A 161 -2.84 28.43 13.59
N TYR A 162 -3.75 28.84 12.71
CA TYR A 162 -3.39 29.66 11.54
C TYR A 162 -2.91 31.05 11.94
N SER A 163 -3.67 31.73 12.80
CA SER A 163 -3.42 33.13 13.12
C SER A 163 -2.13 33.33 13.93
N LEU A 164 -1.79 32.44 14.86
CA LEU A 164 -0.57 32.55 15.67
C LEU A 164 0.73 32.56 14.83
N GLY A 165 0.70 32.09 13.58
CA GLY A 165 1.84 32.18 12.67
C GLY A 165 2.19 33.61 12.23
N GLU A 166 1.24 34.54 12.35
CA GLU A 166 1.43 35.96 12.03
C GLU A 166 2.10 36.75 13.17
N SER A 167 2.33 36.13 14.34
CA SER A 167 3.00 36.76 15.49
C SER A 167 4.42 36.23 15.68
N SER A 168 5.35 37.15 15.96
CA SER A 168 6.74 36.85 16.33
C SER A 168 6.95 36.74 17.85
N ASP A 169 5.90 36.97 18.65
CA ASP A 169 5.97 36.86 20.12
C ASP A 169 6.21 35.40 20.54
N PRO A 170 7.18 35.09 21.41
CA PRO A 170 7.43 33.73 21.89
C PRO A 170 6.21 33.02 22.48
N ARG A 171 5.27 33.76 23.09
CA ARG A 171 4.02 33.22 23.64
C ARG A 171 3.13 32.60 22.55
N ALA A 172 3.18 33.14 21.33
CA ALA A 172 2.46 32.59 20.18
C ALA A 172 3.04 31.23 19.76
N ALA A 173 4.37 31.12 19.73
CA ALA A 173 5.07 29.87 19.45
C ALA A 173 4.79 28.79 20.52
N GLU A 174 4.75 29.19 21.80
CA GLU A 174 4.38 28.29 22.90
C GLU A 174 2.93 27.80 22.78
N ALA A 175 1.99 28.66 22.37
CA ALA A 175 0.61 28.27 22.11
C ALA A 175 0.48 27.33 20.91
N LEU A 176 1.22 27.57 19.83
CA LEU A 176 1.30 26.65 18.68
C LEU A 176 1.85 25.28 19.08
N ALA A 177 2.88 25.24 19.93
CA ALA A 177 3.41 23.99 20.47
C ALA A 177 2.35 23.23 21.29
N ARG A 178 1.59 23.92 22.16
CA ARG A 178 0.49 23.31 22.92
C ARG A 178 -0.60 22.74 22.00
N LEU A 179 -1.01 23.49 20.97
CA LEU A 179 -1.99 23.04 19.98
C LEU A 179 -1.52 21.77 19.24
N ALA A 180 -0.25 21.74 18.84
CA ALA A 180 0.34 20.59 18.17
C ALA A 180 0.40 19.35 19.06
N LEU A 181 0.76 19.52 20.34
CA LEU A 181 0.84 18.41 21.30
C LEU A 181 -0.55 17.85 21.64
N ARG A 182 -1.53 18.74 21.86
CA ARG A 182 -2.93 18.35 22.12
C ARG A 182 -3.54 17.59 20.95
N SER A 183 -3.13 17.92 19.72
CA SER A 183 -3.75 17.46 18.49
C SER A 183 -2.76 16.67 17.63
N VAL A 184 -1.84 15.93 18.26
CA VAL A 184 -0.73 15.24 17.59
C VAL A 184 -1.21 14.25 16.50
N ASP A 185 -2.40 13.69 16.69
CA ASP A 185 -3.03 12.72 15.78
C ASP A 185 -4.11 13.37 14.88
N ASP A 186 -4.40 14.68 15.01
CA ASP A 186 -5.31 15.40 14.10
C ASP A 186 -4.53 16.01 12.92
N ALA A 187 -4.74 15.43 11.73
CA ALA A 187 -4.07 15.84 10.52
C ALA A 187 -4.31 17.32 10.15
N TYR A 188 -5.50 17.87 10.42
CA TYR A 188 -5.83 19.25 10.05
C TYR A 188 -5.14 20.27 10.95
N THR A 189 -5.23 20.08 12.27
CA THR A 189 -4.52 20.96 13.22
C THR A 189 -3.01 20.85 13.04
N LYS A 190 -2.48 19.64 12.81
CA LYS A 190 -1.05 19.45 12.52
C LYS A 190 -0.64 20.22 11.26
N ALA A 191 -1.40 20.13 10.17
CA ALA A 191 -1.11 20.87 8.95
C ALA A 191 -1.15 22.39 9.18
N ALA A 192 -2.15 22.89 9.91
CA ALA A 192 -2.28 24.30 10.25
C ALA A 192 -1.08 24.80 11.06
N VAL A 193 -0.71 24.09 12.14
CA VAL A 193 0.47 24.45 12.93
C VAL A 193 1.73 24.43 12.06
N MET A 194 1.93 23.40 11.25
CA MET A 194 3.13 23.30 10.40
C MET A 194 3.20 24.42 9.34
N SER A 195 2.05 24.86 8.81
CA SER A 195 2.00 26.01 7.90
C SER A 195 2.28 27.36 8.58
N SER A 196 2.02 27.45 9.88
CA SER A 196 2.23 28.65 10.70
C SER A 196 3.65 28.77 11.26
N ILE A 197 4.53 27.82 10.97
CA ILE A 197 5.94 27.89 11.39
C ILE A 197 6.69 28.88 10.50
N THR A 198 7.35 29.86 11.13
CA THR A 198 8.19 30.89 10.53
C THR A 198 9.63 30.74 11.02
N SER A 199 10.57 31.45 10.39
CA SER A 199 11.97 31.45 10.85
C SER A 199 12.13 32.07 12.25
N GLU A 200 11.18 32.91 12.67
CA GLU A 200 11.19 33.63 13.94
C GLU A 200 10.58 32.81 15.08
N ASN A 201 9.48 32.08 14.80
CA ASN A 201 8.76 31.33 15.85
C ASN A 201 9.26 29.89 16.04
N ILE A 202 10.03 29.34 15.09
CA ILE A 202 10.42 27.92 15.12
C ILE A 202 11.36 27.56 16.28
N GLY A 203 12.30 28.45 16.64
CA GLY A 203 13.19 28.24 17.78
C GLY A 203 12.41 28.17 19.10
N PRO A 204 11.63 29.21 19.44
CA PRO A 204 10.73 29.18 20.59
C PRO A 204 9.76 28.00 20.60
N MET A 205 9.23 27.59 19.43
CA MET A 205 8.33 26.43 19.33
C MET A 205 9.05 25.12 19.67
N ILE A 206 10.25 24.89 19.13
CA ILE A 206 11.05 23.71 19.48
C ILE A 206 11.38 23.71 20.97
N ALA A 207 11.82 24.85 21.52
CA ALA A 207 12.08 24.98 22.95
C ALA A 207 10.85 24.67 23.80
N ALA A 208 9.65 25.11 23.39
CA ALA A 208 8.40 24.83 24.07
C ALA A 208 8.02 23.34 24.05
N VAL A 209 8.20 22.65 22.91
CA VAL A 209 7.96 21.21 22.79
C VAL A 209 8.94 20.39 23.63
N LEU A 210 10.21 20.82 23.69
CA LEU A 210 11.25 20.14 24.46
C LEU A 210 11.04 20.22 25.98
N LYS A 211 10.39 21.28 26.48
CA LYS A 211 10.04 21.43 27.91
C LYS A 211 8.97 20.43 28.37
N GLN A 212 8.25 19.78 27.47
CA GLN A 212 7.15 18.87 27.80
C GLN A 212 7.66 17.45 28.03
N ASP A 213 6.94 16.66 28.83
CA ASP A 213 7.29 15.26 29.10
C ASP A 213 7.24 14.40 27.84
N ALA A 214 8.07 13.36 27.75
CA ALA A 214 8.09 12.44 26.61
C ALA A 214 6.73 11.76 26.35
N ALA A 215 5.96 11.51 27.42
CA ALA A 215 4.62 10.93 27.37
C ALA A 215 3.59 11.78 26.61
N THR A 216 3.88 13.07 26.37
CA THR A 216 3.00 13.98 25.62
C THR A 216 3.04 13.77 24.10
N GLY A 217 3.81 12.81 23.60
CA GLY A 217 3.99 12.58 22.17
C GLY A 217 4.94 13.57 21.50
N ARG A 218 5.71 14.35 22.28
CA ARG A 218 6.68 15.36 21.80
C ARG A 218 7.61 14.83 20.70
N GLU A 219 8.04 13.58 20.78
CA GLU A 219 8.96 12.96 19.81
C GLU A 219 8.36 12.92 18.40
N ARG A 220 7.04 12.75 18.27
CA ARG A 220 6.34 12.77 16.97
C ARG A 220 6.28 14.16 16.34
N LEU A 221 6.50 15.21 17.13
CA LEU A 221 6.52 16.61 16.68
C LEU A 221 7.94 17.15 16.49
N LEU A 222 8.91 16.70 17.29
CA LEU A 222 10.29 17.17 17.19
C LEU A 222 10.87 16.93 15.79
N ALA A 223 10.69 15.73 15.23
CA ALA A 223 11.15 15.40 13.89
C ALA A 223 10.67 16.37 12.78
N PRO A 224 9.34 16.60 12.59
CA PRO A 224 8.89 17.55 11.58
C PRO A 224 9.27 19.01 11.87
N LEU A 225 9.31 19.43 13.14
CA LEU A 225 9.78 20.78 13.50
C LEU A 225 11.25 20.99 13.13
N LEU A 226 12.09 19.99 13.38
CA LEU A 226 13.51 20.04 13.03
C LEU A 226 13.74 20.02 11.54
N ALA A 227 12.96 19.23 10.80
CA ALA A 227 12.97 19.27 9.34
C ALA A 227 12.63 20.68 8.83
N GLN A 228 11.62 21.35 9.42
CA GLN A 228 11.28 22.74 9.08
C GLN A 228 12.42 23.71 9.42
N ALA A 229 13.11 23.53 10.55
CA ALA A 229 14.24 24.39 10.95
C ALA A 229 15.43 24.25 10.01
N ALA A 230 15.73 23.02 9.57
CA ALA A 230 16.75 22.75 8.57
C ALA A 230 16.39 23.38 7.21
N ILE A 231 15.15 23.19 6.73
CA ILE A 231 14.66 23.77 5.46
C ILE A 231 14.76 25.30 5.49
N ARG A 232 14.40 25.92 6.62
CA ARG A 232 14.41 27.37 6.81
C ARG A 232 15.79 27.94 7.15
N ARG A 233 16.82 27.08 7.30
CA ARG A 233 18.19 27.46 7.67
C ARG A 233 18.26 28.28 8.96
N SER A 234 17.41 27.96 9.93
CA SER A 234 17.40 28.63 11.24
C SER A 234 18.45 27.98 12.14
N ASN A 235 19.71 28.41 12.01
CA ASN A 235 20.85 27.82 12.72
C ASN A 235 20.68 27.86 14.24
N ASP A 236 20.11 28.93 14.80
CA ASP A 236 19.89 29.03 16.24
C ASP A 236 18.83 28.04 16.73
N ALA A 237 17.73 27.88 15.99
CA ALA A 237 16.70 26.89 16.30
C ALA A 237 17.24 25.46 16.18
N MET A 238 18.06 25.20 15.14
CA MET A 238 18.74 23.91 14.97
C MET A 238 19.71 23.62 16.12
N ASN A 239 20.53 24.59 16.52
CA ASN A 239 21.47 24.45 17.64
C ASN A 239 20.75 24.19 18.96
N GLN A 240 19.67 24.92 19.27
CA GLN A 240 18.87 24.70 20.48
C GLN A 240 18.27 23.30 20.50
N ALA A 241 17.80 22.82 19.35
CA ALA A 241 17.21 21.51 19.25
C ALA A 241 18.23 20.38 19.33
N PHE A 242 19.37 20.52 18.66
CA PHE A 242 20.48 19.60 18.80
C PHE A 242 20.98 19.58 20.24
N ALA A 243 21.05 20.72 20.93
CA ALA A 243 21.43 20.76 22.35
C ALA A 243 20.48 19.96 23.26
N ALA A 244 19.19 19.92 22.92
CA ALA A 244 18.23 19.14 23.69
C ALA A 244 18.18 17.65 23.30
N LEU A 245 18.43 17.33 22.03
CA LEU A 245 18.54 15.95 21.57
C LEU A 245 19.88 15.31 21.95
N LEU A 246 20.95 16.09 22.04
CA LEU A 246 22.32 15.71 22.40
C LEU A 246 22.66 16.26 23.78
N ASP A 247 22.14 15.59 24.80
CA ASP A 247 22.41 15.89 26.21
C ASP A 247 23.82 15.43 26.61
N GLU A 248 24.39 16.01 27.65
CA GLU A 248 25.83 15.92 27.96
C GLU A 248 26.29 14.54 28.44
N GLN A 249 25.39 13.66 28.87
CA GLN A 249 25.73 12.43 29.61
C GLN A 249 24.96 11.19 29.13
N PHE A 250 25.06 10.84 27.84
CA PHE A 250 24.60 9.52 27.40
C PHE A 250 25.51 8.44 27.99
N THR A 251 25.01 7.72 28.99
CA THR A 251 25.64 6.50 29.53
C THR A 251 25.15 5.23 28.84
N THR A 252 24.00 5.31 28.15
CA THR A 252 23.35 4.21 27.41
C THR A 252 22.71 4.72 26.13
N PHE A 253 22.56 3.86 25.11
CA PHE A 253 22.05 4.24 23.79
C PHE A 253 20.62 4.82 23.83
N PRO A 254 20.42 6.09 23.46
CA PRO A 254 19.13 6.77 23.57
C PRO A 254 18.29 6.60 22.29
N ALA A 255 17.71 5.41 22.10
CA ALA A 255 17.03 5.01 20.86
C ALA A 255 16.04 6.04 20.28
N SER A 256 15.18 6.62 21.12
CA SER A 256 14.17 7.60 20.65
C SER A 256 14.79 8.92 20.18
N ARG A 257 15.85 9.38 20.86
CA ARG A 257 16.60 10.58 20.45
C ARG A 257 17.38 10.33 19.16
N VAL A 258 17.97 9.15 19.01
CA VAL A 258 18.64 8.73 17.76
C VAL A 258 17.66 8.69 16.61
N ALA A 259 16.46 8.13 16.79
CA ALA A 259 15.42 8.12 15.76
C ALA A 259 15.01 9.54 15.35
N ALA A 260 14.88 10.46 16.32
CA ALA A 260 14.62 11.87 16.04
C ALA A 260 15.76 12.52 15.24
N LEU A 261 17.01 12.34 15.67
CA LEU A 261 18.21 12.85 14.97
C LEU A 261 18.32 12.32 13.54
N LEU A 262 18.07 11.02 13.32
CA LEU A 262 18.08 10.41 11.99
C LEU A 262 17.05 11.07 11.06
N THR A 263 15.88 11.45 11.58
CA THR A 263 14.88 12.16 10.78
C THR A 263 15.38 13.54 10.37
N VAL A 264 16.13 14.23 11.25
CA VAL A 264 16.82 15.48 10.91
C VAL A 264 17.87 15.24 9.85
N PHE A 265 18.69 14.21 10.00
CA PHE A 265 19.77 13.89 9.07
C PHE A 265 19.22 13.57 7.67
N ASP A 266 18.14 12.81 7.60
CA ASP A 266 17.46 12.51 6.34
C ASP A 266 16.90 13.79 5.69
N ALA A 267 16.28 14.70 6.47
CA ALA A 267 15.79 15.98 5.96
C ALA A 267 16.93 16.89 5.46
N VAL A 268 18.02 17.02 6.22
CA VAL A 268 19.20 17.82 5.86
C VAL A 268 19.90 17.27 4.62
N ALA A 269 20.02 15.95 4.51
CA ALA A 269 20.65 15.30 3.36
C ALA A 269 19.94 15.63 2.04
N THR A 270 18.60 15.76 2.03
CA THR A 270 17.86 16.18 0.83
C THR A 270 18.21 17.59 0.35
N GLN A 271 18.67 18.45 1.26
CA GLN A 271 19.02 19.85 0.97
C GLN A 271 20.51 20.04 0.61
N LYS A 272 21.31 18.96 0.59
CA LYS A 272 22.77 18.98 0.35
C LYS A 272 23.53 19.90 1.31
N ILE A 273 23.04 20.03 2.54
CA ILE A 273 23.70 20.81 3.61
C ILE A 273 24.54 19.83 4.45
N SER A 274 25.74 20.24 4.87
CA SER A 274 26.56 19.45 5.80
C SER A 274 25.98 19.52 7.21
N LEU A 275 25.88 18.38 7.90
CA LEU A 275 25.43 18.34 9.30
C LEU A 275 26.34 19.12 10.23
N ASP A 276 27.65 19.05 9.99
CA ASP A 276 28.64 19.74 10.84
C ASP A 276 28.53 21.27 10.71
N ASP A 277 28.02 21.79 9.59
CA ASP A 277 27.80 23.23 9.39
C ASP A 277 26.60 23.75 10.19
N LEU A 278 25.70 22.86 10.61
CA LEU A 278 24.49 23.18 11.36
C LEU A 278 24.68 23.13 12.88
N MET A 279 25.87 22.75 13.35
CA MET A 279 26.13 22.44 14.75
C MET A 279 27.36 23.18 15.30
N THR A 280 27.22 23.76 16.50
CA THR A 280 28.36 24.32 17.24
C THR A 280 29.38 23.23 17.62
N ALA A 281 30.64 23.62 17.88
CA ALA A 281 31.70 22.69 18.27
C ALA A 281 31.35 21.79 19.48
N PRO A 282 30.75 22.31 20.58
CA PRO A 282 30.34 21.45 21.69
C PRO A 282 29.27 20.40 21.32
N LEU A 283 28.35 20.75 20.41
CA LEU A 283 27.33 19.81 19.95
C LEU A 283 27.90 18.74 19.04
N ARG A 284 28.89 19.07 18.22
CA ARG A 284 29.63 18.09 17.41
C ARG A 284 30.33 17.07 18.31
N GLU A 285 30.99 17.51 19.38
CA GLU A 285 31.64 16.61 20.34
C GLU A 285 30.64 15.66 21.04
N ARG A 286 29.44 16.15 21.38
CA ARG A 286 28.37 15.30 21.92
C ARG A 286 27.85 14.29 20.90
N LEU A 287 27.77 14.68 19.63
CA LEU A 287 27.40 13.79 18.55
C LEU A 287 28.48 12.73 18.27
N ASP A 288 29.76 13.09 18.41
CA ASP A 288 30.88 12.14 18.34
C ASP A 288 30.75 11.07 19.44
N ARG A 289 30.46 11.48 20.69
CA ARG A 289 30.18 10.51 21.78
C ARG A 289 29.00 9.60 21.47
N LEU A 290 27.92 10.13 20.89
CA LEU A 290 26.77 9.33 20.50
C LEU A 290 27.10 8.38 19.34
N HIS A 291 28.00 8.77 18.44
CA HIS A 291 28.53 7.92 17.39
C HIS A 291 29.32 6.75 18.00
N ASP A 292 30.21 7.00 18.96
CA ASP A 292 30.96 5.94 19.66
C ASP A 292 30.04 4.96 20.37
N LEU A 293 29.04 5.47 21.10
CA LEU A 293 28.02 4.66 21.75
C LEU A 293 27.18 3.85 20.75
N SER A 294 26.96 4.38 19.54
CA SER A 294 26.31 3.65 18.45
C SER A 294 27.19 2.51 17.94
N ALA A 295 28.50 2.74 17.80
CA ALA A 295 29.45 1.69 17.42
C ALA A 295 29.51 0.56 18.47
N GLU A 296 29.49 0.91 19.76
CA GLU A 296 29.39 -0.04 20.88
C GLU A 296 28.07 -0.82 20.84
N THR A 297 26.94 -0.12 20.61
CA THR A 297 25.61 -0.73 20.53
C THR A 297 25.53 -1.74 19.38
N VAL A 298 26.07 -1.41 18.20
CA VAL A 298 26.12 -2.32 17.05
C VAL A 298 26.90 -3.60 17.39
N ALA A 299 28.01 -3.47 18.13
CA ALA A 299 28.87 -4.58 18.53
C ALA A 299 28.29 -5.42 19.70
N ASN A 300 27.38 -4.86 20.48
CA ASN A 300 26.78 -5.55 21.62
C ASN A 300 25.67 -6.51 21.18
N GLU A 301 25.95 -7.82 21.17
CA GLU A 301 24.98 -8.86 20.83
C GLU A 301 23.78 -8.95 21.80
N GLN A 302 23.90 -8.39 23.00
CA GLN A 302 22.81 -8.33 24.00
C GLN A 302 21.90 -7.11 23.81
N ALA A 303 22.28 -6.13 22.97
CA ALA A 303 21.43 -5.00 22.66
C ALA A 303 20.23 -5.43 21.79
N SER A 304 19.11 -4.72 21.91
CA SER A 304 17.94 -5.04 21.11
C SER A 304 18.22 -4.86 19.61
N GLU A 305 17.64 -5.71 18.76
CA GLU A 305 17.82 -5.62 17.30
C GLU A 305 17.40 -4.24 16.75
N SER A 306 16.36 -3.66 17.34
CA SER A 306 15.87 -2.31 17.00
C SER A 306 16.92 -1.24 17.29
N ASP A 307 17.57 -1.30 18.46
CA ASP A 307 18.59 -0.33 18.84
C ASP A 307 19.83 -0.47 17.96
N ARG A 308 20.25 -1.71 17.69
CA ARG A 308 21.37 -2.01 16.77
C ARG A 308 21.08 -1.46 15.36
N ALA A 309 19.86 -1.62 14.85
CA ALA A 309 19.46 -1.10 13.54
C ALA A 309 19.45 0.44 13.50
N LEU A 310 19.00 1.11 14.56
CA LEU A 310 19.08 2.58 14.68
C LEU A 310 20.53 3.06 14.75
N ALA A 311 21.37 2.36 15.51
CA ALA A 311 22.79 2.67 15.63
C ALA A 311 23.51 2.53 14.27
N VAL A 312 23.23 1.47 13.50
CA VAL A 312 23.73 1.30 12.11
C VAL A 312 23.39 2.50 11.24
N ARG A 313 22.14 2.97 11.28
CA ARG A 313 21.71 4.13 10.49
C ARG A 313 22.45 5.40 10.89
N LEU A 314 22.74 5.59 12.19
CA LEU A 314 23.45 6.77 12.68
C LEU A 314 24.91 6.78 12.20
N LEU A 315 25.62 5.64 12.32
CA LEU A 315 26.99 5.49 11.83
C LEU A 315 27.08 5.79 10.33
N ALA A 316 26.12 5.31 9.54
CA ALA A 316 26.07 5.55 8.10
C ALA A 316 25.74 7.00 7.72
N ALA A 317 24.94 7.68 8.53
CA ALA A 317 24.55 9.07 8.28
C ALA A 317 25.70 10.06 8.55
N ARG A 318 26.60 9.74 9.48
CA ARG A 318 27.78 10.56 9.79
C ARG A 318 28.99 9.66 10.09
N PRO A 319 29.63 9.09 9.06
CA PRO A 319 30.81 8.25 9.25
C PRO A 319 32.00 9.10 9.70
N VAL A 320 32.53 8.84 10.90
CA VAL A 320 33.78 9.47 11.38
C VAL A 320 34.97 8.98 10.56
N ASP A 321 35.11 7.65 10.44
CA ASP A 321 36.01 7.00 9.50
C ASP A 321 35.19 6.18 8.50
N ARG A 322 35.30 6.51 7.21
CA ARG A 322 34.52 5.87 6.15
C ARG A 322 34.91 4.42 5.92
N ASP A 323 36.19 4.08 5.96
CA ASP A 323 36.65 2.72 5.70
C ASP A 323 36.35 1.80 6.89
N GLU A 324 36.51 2.29 8.12
CA GLU A 324 36.12 1.54 9.32
C GLU A 324 34.60 1.32 9.35
N THR A 325 33.81 2.36 9.08
CA THR A 325 32.34 2.26 9.02
C THR A 325 31.93 1.24 7.96
N LEU A 326 32.56 1.28 6.78
CA LEU A 326 32.29 0.35 5.70
C LEU A 326 32.58 -1.11 6.10
N ALA A 327 33.72 -1.37 6.74
CA ALA A 327 34.08 -2.70 7.23
C ALA A 327 33.11 -3.20 8.30
N ARG A 328 32.70 -2.32 9.23
CA ARG A 328 31.73 -2.62 10.28
C ARG A 328 30.35 -2.96 9.70
N LEU A 329 29.87 -2.19 8.72
CA LEU A 329 28.59 -2.48 8.08
C LEU A 329 28.62 -3.77 7.27
N ALA A 330 29.74 -4.07 6.58
CA ALA A 330 29.90 -5.31 5.84
C ALA A 330 29.86 -6.55 6.74
N SER A 331 30.45 -6.49 7.96
CA SER A 331 30.41 -7.62 8.89
C SER A 331 29.01 -7.95 9.40
N LEU A 332 28.09 -6.98 9.37
CA LEU A 332 26.69 -7.17 9.76
C LEU A 332 25.90 -8.01 8.75
N LEU A 333 26.39 -8.18 7.52
CA LEU A 333 25.77 -9.02 6.48
C LEU A 333 25.87 -10.53 6.77
N SER A 334 26.60 -10.93 7.80
CA SER A 334 26.70 -12.32 8.25
C SER A 334 25.31 -12.91 8.55
N PRO A 335 25.03 -14.17 8.15
CA PRO A 335 23.76 -14.83 8.40
C PRO A 335 23.48 -15.06 9.90
N ARG A 336 24.50 -14.91 10.77
CA ARG A 336 24.37 -14.94 12.23
C ARG A 336 23.62 -13.72 12.79
N ASN A 337 23.65 -12.61 12.06
CA ASN A 337 22.89 -11.42 12.45
C ASN A 337 21.43 -11.56 12.02
N ALA A 338 20.53 -10.92 12.78
CA ALA A 338 19.12 -10.83 12.44
C ALA A 338 18.91 -10.21 11.04
N SER A 339 17.84 -10.63 10.36
CA SER A 339 17.51 -10.09 9.03
C SER A 339 17.29 -8.57 9.06
N SER A 340 16.63 -8.06 10.11
CA SER A 340 16.43 -6.63 10.36
C SER A 340 17.74 -5.83 10.36
N LEU A 341 18.79 -6.39 10.95
CA LEU A 341 20.11 -5.78 11.04
C LEU A 341 20.87 -5.87 9.70
N GLN A 342 20.76 -6.99 8.98
CA GLN A 342 21.30 -7.13 7.63
C GLN A 342 20.66 -6.11 6.68
N SER A 343 19.34 -5.95 6.71
CA SER A 343 18.62 -4.95 5.92
C SER A 343 19.06 -3.52 6.25
N ALA A 344 19.22 -3.20 7.54
CA ALA A 344 19.74 -1.91 7.97
C ALA A 344 21.16 -1.66 7.45
N ALA A 345 22.03 -2.68 7.46
CA ALA A 345 23.38 -2.61 6.94
C ALA A 345 23.43 -2.43 5.42
N ILE A 346 22.61 -3.15 4.66
CA ILE A 346 22.50 -2.99 3.19
C ILE A 346 22.05 -1.57 2.85
N ALA A 347 21.01 -1.06 3.51
CA ALA A 347 20.54 0.30 3.31
C ALA A 347 21.59 1.36 3.68
N ALA A 348 22.33 1.13 4.77
CA ALA A 348 23.44 1.98 5.21
C ALA A 348 24.59 2.01 4.20
N LEU A 349 25.03 0.85 3.72
CA LEU A 349 26.05 0.71 2.68
C LEU A 349 25.62 1.41 1.38
N ALA A 350 24.36 1.20 0.97
CA ALA A 350 23.78 1.84 -0.19
C ALA A 350 23.79 3.38 -0.08
N LYS A 351 23.42 3.90 1.10
CA LYS A 351 23.39 5.35 1.40
C LYS A 351 24.78 5.97 1.43
N LEU A 352 25.78 5.27 1.95
CA LEU A 352 27.18 5.74 1.96
C LEU A 352 27.74 5.92 0.55
N GLY A 353 27.27 5.13 -0.42
CA GLY A 353 27.63 5.30 -1.83
C GLY A 353 29.11 5.00 -2.14
N HIS A 354 29.80 4.23 -1.29
CA HIS A 354 31.23 3.98 -1.44
C HIS A 354 31.53 3.08 -2.65
N PRO A 355 32.61 3.31 -3.44
CA PRO A 355 32.92 2.48 -4.61
C PRO A 355 33.15 1.00 -4.33
N ARG A 356 33.60 0.65 -3.11
CA ARG A 356 33.79 -0.75 -2.67
C ARG A 356 32.49 -1.44 -2.24
N THR A 357 31.37 -0.72 -2.15
CA THR A 357 30.08 -1.27 -1.69
C THR A 357 29.65 -2.50 -2.51
N PRO A 358 29.69 -2.50 -3.86
CA PRO A 358 29.28 -3.67 -4.63
C PRO A 358 30.12 -4.91 -4.34
N GLU A 359 31.43 -4.76 -4.16
CA GLU A 359 32.32 -5.88 -3.84
C GLU A 359 31.97 -6.48 -2.48
N LEU A 360 31.68 -5.64 -1.48
CA LEU A 360 31.32 -6.08 -0.13
C LEU A 360 29.96 -6.78 -0.09
N LEU A 361 28.96 -6.23 -0.81
CA LEU A 361 27.64 -6.86 -0.92
C LEU A 361 27.70 -8.21 -1.67
N LEU A 362 28.72 -8.44 -2.51
CA LEU A 362 28.87 -9.65 -3.32
C LEU A 362 29.91 -10.65 -2.78
N ALA A 363 30.67 -10.32 -1.72
CA ALA A 363 31.81 -11.10 -1.24
C ALA A 363 31.41 -12.51 -0.76
N ASP A 364 30.32 -12.62 0.00
CA ASP A 364 29.85 -13.87 0.61
C ASP A 364 28.47 -14.30 0.08
N TRP A 365 28.23 -14.11 -1.22
CA TRP A 365 26.94 -14.33 -1.87
C TRP A 365 26.27 -15.69 -1.56
N GLN A 366 27.06 -16.76 -1.45
CA GLN A 366 26.56 -18.09 -1.13
C GLN A 366 26.03 -18.20 0.31
N SER A 367 26.48 -17.35 1.23
CA SER A 367 26.02 -17.34 2.63
C SER A 367 24.72 -16.58 2.85
N HIS A 368 24.38 -15.67 1.93
CA HIS A 368 23.15 -14.88 2.03
C HIS A 368 21.91 -15.72 1.74
N THR A 369 20.84 -15.42 2.46
CA THR A 369 19.52 -16.01 2.25
C THR A 369 18.81 -15.36 1.06
N PRO A 370 17.71 -15.94 0.54
CA PRO A 370 16.94 -15.37 -0.55
C PRO A 370 16.49 -13.93 -0.28
N THR A 371 16.10 -13.64 0.96
CA THR A 371 15.66 -12.30 1.40
C THR A 371 16.82 -11.29 1.33
N THR A 372 17.98 -11.63 1.89
CA THR A 372 19.16 -10.75 1.86
C THR A 372 19.69 -10.55 0.44
N ARG A 373 19.75 -11.62 -0.38
CA ARG A 373 20.14 -11.53 -1.81
C ARG A 373 19.24 -10.59 -2.59
N SER A 374 17.94 -10.68 -2.33
CA SER A 374 16.91 -9.85 -2.94
C SER A 374 17.13 -8.35 -2.65
N GLU A 375 17.43 -8.00 -1.40
CA GLU A 375 17.73 -6.63 -0.98
C GLU A 375 19.06 -6.12 -1.54
N ILE A 376 20.11 -6.94 -1.52
CA ILE A 376 21.41 -6.62 -2.14
C ILE A 376 21.21 -6.31 -3.62
N PHE A 377 20.45 -7.14 -4.34
CA PHE A 377 20.20 -6.94 -5.75
C PHE A 377 19.48 -5.62 -6.03
N ASP A 378 18.45 -5.30 -5.23
CA ASP A 378 17.74 -4.03 -5.39
C ASP A 378 18.67 -2.84 -5.13
N ALA A 379 19.52 -2.89 -4.10
CA ALA A 379 20.51 -1.85 -3.83
C ALA A 379 21.53 -1.66 -4.98
N LEU A 380 21.99 -2.76 -5.60
CA LEU A 380 22.93 -2.72 -6.73
C LEU A 380 22.30 -2.20 -8.03
N LEU A 381 21.00 -2.43 -8.23
CA LEU A 381 20.28 -1.92 -9.42
C LEU A 381 19.86 -0.47 -9.30
N ASP A 382 19.69 0.05 -8.09
CA ASP A 382 19.27 1.43 -7.89
C ASP A 382 20.39 2.43 -8.24
N GLN A 383 21.64 1.98 -8.29
CA GLN A 383 22.78 2.79 -8.72
C GLN A 383 23.42 2.25 -10.00
N ALA A 384 23.37 3.04 -11.08
CA ALA A 384 23.88 2.64 -12.39
C ALA A 384 25.36 2.20 -12.37
N ALA A 385 26.18 2.79 -11.50
CA ALA A 385 27.60 2.42 -11.35
C ALA A 385 27.81 1.02 -10.72
N TRP A 386 26.79 0.46 -10.06
CA TRP A 386 26.87 -0.79 -9.30
C TRP A 386 26.27 -1.99 -10.05
N THR A 387 25.52 -1.73 -11.11
CA THR A 387 24.96 -2.76 -11.99
C THR A 387 26.06 -3.51 -12.75
N GLU A 388 27.15 -2.85 -13.12
CA GLU A 388 28.28 -3.48 -13.81
C GLU A 388 29.01 -4.56 -12.97
N PRO A 389 29.39 -4.30 -11.70
CA PRO A 389 29.88 -5.35 -10.80
C PRO A 389 28.96 -6.56 -10.65
N LEU A 390 27.64 -6.34 -10.62
CA LEU A 390 26.66 -7.42 -10.56
C LEU A 390 26.65 -8.29 -11.83
N LEU A 391 26.68 -7.67 -13.01
CA LEU A 391 26.79 -8.39 -14.29
C LEU A 391 28.11 -9.18 -14.38
N ALA A 392 29.21 -8.59 -13.91
CA ALA A 392 30.49 -9.29 -13.84
C ALA A 392 30.44 -10.50 -12.89
N ALA A 393 29.73 -10.39 -11.77
CA ALA A 393 29.55 -11.52 -10.84
C ALA A 393 28.69 -12.64 -11.43
N LEU A 394 27.69 -12.31 -12.28
CA LEU A 394 26.93 -13.29 -13.05
C LEU A 394 27.80 -13.99 -14.11
N GLU A 395 28.64 -13.24 -14.83
CA GLU A 395 29.60 -13.82 -15.80
C GLU A 395 30.60 -14.76 -15.16
N GLN A 396 31.11 -14.40 -13.99
CA GLN A 396 32.05 -15.22 -13.22
C GLN A 396 31.37 -16.39 -12.49
N SER A 397 30.05 -16.58 -12.66
CA SER A 397 29.25 -17.60 -11.97
C SER A 397 29.35 -17.53 -10.44
N ARG A 398 29.69 -16.35 -9.88
CA ARG A 398 29.64 -16.09 -8.43
C ARG A 398 28.19 -15.92 -7.99
N VAL A 399 27.40 -15.24 -8.81
CA VAL A 399 25.94 -15.18 -8.74
C VAL A 399 25.40 -16.06 -9.85
N LEU A 400 24.45 -16.94 -9.54
CA LEU A 400 23.82 -17.80 -10.54
C LEU A 400 22.52 -17.14 -11.03
N PRO A 401 22.19 -17.22 -12.34
CA PRO A 401 20.91 -16.73 -12.85
C PRO A 401 19.68 -17.31 -12.12
N SER A 402 19.77 -18.55 -11.62
CA SER A 402 18.75 -19.24 -10.82
C SER A 402 18.42 -18.53 -9.50
N GLN A 403 19.39 -17.81 -8.94
CA GLN A 403 19.27 -17.08 -7.66
C GLN A 403 18.58 -15.71 -7.81
N LEU A 404 18.21 -15.33 -9.03
CA LEU A 404 17.40 -14.16 -9.32
C LEU A 404 15.96 -14.58 -9.55
N ASP A 405 15.00 -14.02 -8.83
CA ASP A 405 13.59 -14.24 -9.10
C ASP A 405 13.13 -13.56 -10.41
N ALA A 406 11.92 -13.90 -10.86
CA ALA A 406 11.35 -13.41 -12.11
C ALA A 406 11.26 -11.88 -12.19
N ARG A 407 10.91 -11.19 -11.10
CA ARG A 407 10.79 -9.73 -11.07
C ARG A 407 12.17 -9.08 -11.27
N ARG A 408 13.19 -9.60 -10.60
CA ARG A 408 14.57 -9.09 -10.67
C ARG A 408 15.23 -9.38 -12.02
N ARG A 409 14.98 -10.56 -12.60
CA ARG A 409 15.35 -10.86 -13.99
C ARG A 409 14.72 -9.87 -14.96
N GLN A 410 13.42 -9.60 -14.81
CA GLN A 410 12.72 -8.63 -15.66
C GLN A 410 13.30 -7.21 -15.51
N ARG A 411 13.66 -6.77 -14.30
CA ARG A 411 14.33 -5.47 -14.10
C ARG A 411 15.64 -5.34 -14.88
N LEU A 412 16.43 -6.41 -14.99
CA LEU A 412 17.67 -6.40 -15.80
C LEU A 412 17.37 -6.38 -17.30
N LEU A 413 16.36 -7.14 -17.74
CA LEU A 413 15.94 -7.20 -19.14
C LEU A 413 15.29 -5.89 -19.61
N ASP A 414 14.64 -5.14 -18.72
CA ASP A 414 14.01 -3.84 -18.99
C ASP A 414 14.89 -2.66 -18.59
N HIS A 415 16.16 -2.90 -18.28
CA HIS A 415 17.07 -1.87 -17.78
C HIS A 415 17.21 -0.72 -18.78
N ARG A 416 17.32 0.54 -18.32
CA ARG A 416 17.35 1.73 -19.20
C ARG A 416 18.52 1.71 -20.20
N GLN A 417 19.67 1.18 -19.79
CA GLN A 417 20.86 1.08 -20.63
C GLN A 417 20.83 -0.19 -21.49
N SER A 418 20.98 -0.06 -22.81
CA SER A 418 20.95 -1.19 -23.76
C SER A 418 22.08 -2.20 -23.51
N ALA A 419 23.29 -1.73 -23.21
CA ALA A 419 24.43 -2.61 -22.93
C ALA A 419 24.15 -3.58 -21.76
N VAL A 420 23.50 -3.10 -20.70
CA VAL A 420 23.08 -3.92 -19.55
C VAL A 420 22.02 -4.94 -19.99
N ARG A 421 21.00 -4.52 -20.76
CA ARG A 421 19.94 -5.43 -21.25
C ARG A 421 20.50 -6.55 -22.10
N ASP A 422 21.36 -6.22 -23.07
CA ASP A 422 21.91 -7.18 -24.02
C ASP A 422 22.79 -8.22 -23.30
N ARG A 423 23.61 -7.75 -22.35
CA ARG A 423 24.47 -8.60 -21.52
C ARG A 423 23.64 -9.47 -20.58
N ALA A 424 22.63 -8.91 -19.92
CA ALA A 424 21.70 -9.66 -19.08
C ALA A 424 20.94 -10.72 -19.88
N ALA A 425 20.41 -10.38 -21.07
CA ALA A 425 19.71 -11.32 -21.94
C ALA A 425 20.60 -12.51 -22.30
N LYS A 426 21.89 -12.26 -22.62
CA LYS A 426 22.86 -13.33 -22.87
C LYS A 426 23.07 -14.20 -21.64
N LEU A 427 23.36 -13.61 -20.48
CA LEU A 427 23.66 -14.34 -19.25
C LEU A 427 22.45 -15.15 -18.74
N LEU A 428 21.25 -14.57 -18.83
CA LEU A 428 20.00 -15.20 -18.43
C LEU A 428 19.52 -16.25 -19.45
N ALA A 429 19.91 -16.17 -20.73
CA ALA A 429 19.64 -17.22 -21.70
C ALA A 429 20.57 -18.45 -21.52
N THR A 430 21.74 -18.26 -20.89
CA THR A 430 22.76 -19.31 -20.74
C THR A 430 22.46 -20.29 -19.59
N THR A 431 21.29 -20.22 -18.95
CA THR A 431 20.90 -21.13 -17.84
C THR A 431 20.70 -22.59 -18.29
N SER A 432 20.79 -22.87 -19.59
CA SER A 432 20.70 -24.22 -20.16
C SER A 432 22.06 -24.92 -20.27
N SER A 433 22.98 -24.73 -19.32
CA SER A 433 24.27 -25.44 -19.32
C SER A 433 24.08 -26.93 -19.05
N SER A 434 23.77 -27.68 -20.11
CA SER A 434 24.36 -28.93 -20.62
C SER A 434 24.92 -30.02 -19.68
N SER A 435 24.81 -29.96 -18.35
CA SER A 435 25.49 -30.94 -17.48
C SER A 435 24.88 -32.33 -17.60
N ARG A 436 23.56 -32.45 -17.89
CA ARG A 436 22.84 -33.73 -17.92
C ARG A 436 21.94 -33.95 -19.15
N GLN A 437 22.12 -33.17 -20.22
CA GLN A 437 21.32 -33.33 -21.45
C GLN A 437 21.41 -34.76 -22.01
N THR A 438 22.57 -35.40 -21.93
CA THR A 438 22.76 -36.81 -22.35
C THR A 438 21.84 -37.79 -21.60
N VAL A 439 21.59 -37.55 -20.30
CA VAL A 439 20.68 -38.41 -19.50
C VAL A 439 19.22 -38.14 -19.88
N VAL A 440 18.86 -36.87 -20.10
CA VAL A 440 17.54 -36.50 -20.61
C VAL A 440 17.27 -37.20 -21.95
N ASP A 441 18.23 -37.17 -22.87
CA ASP A 441 18.11 -37.79 -24.19
C ASP A 441 17.99 -39.32 -24.08
N GLN A 442 18.75 -39.95 -23.19
CA GLN A 442 18.68 -41.40 -22.94
C GLN A 442 17.29 -41.85 -22.45
N TYR A 443 16.61 -41.02 -21.67
CA TYR A 443 15.26 -41.32 -21.16
C TYR A 443 14.14 -40.72 -22.00
N ALA A 444 14.44 -40.02 -23.11
CA ALA A 444 13.42 -39.42 -23.97
C ALA A 444 12.46 -40.46 -24.56
N ASP A 445 12.95 -41.67 -24.86
CA ASP A 445 12.13 -42.77 -25.37
C ASP A 445 11.17 -43.35 -24.33
N ALA A 446 11.36 -43.08 -23.03
CA ALA A 446 10.40 -43.44 -21.98
C ALA A 446 9.02 -42.84 -22.26
N LEU A 447 8.97 -41.64 -22.84
CA LEU A 447 7.72 -40.94 -23.14
C LEU A 447 6.87 -41.63 -24.23
N LYS A 448 7.45 -42.58 -24.97
CA LYS A 448 6.78 -43.37 -26.02
C LYS A 448 6.24 -44.72 -25.50
N LEU A 449 6.60 -45.10 -24.28
CA LEU A 449 6.19 -46.38 -23.69
C LEU A 449 4.72 -46.33 -23.24
N PRO A 450 4.01 -47.48 -23.26
CA PRO A 450 2.68 -47.58 -22.67
C PRO A 450 2.80 -47.41 -21.15
N ALA A 451 2.20 -46.36 -20.61
CA ALA A 451 2.32 -45.99 -19.21
C ALA A 451 1.12 -46.46 -18.35
N ASP A 452 1.39 -46.88 -17.12
CA ASP A 452 0.41 -47.31 -16.13
C ASP A 452 0.49 -46.43 -14.87
N ALA A 453 -0.56 -45.65 -14.64
CA ALA A 453 -0.64 -44.74 -13.50
C ALA A 453 -0.66 -45.46 -12.14
N ALA A 454 -1.15 -46.70 -12.05
CA ALA A 454 -1.17 -47.45 -10.80
C ALA A 454 0.24 -47.92 -10.40
N ARG A 455 1.04 -48.37 -11.37
CA ARG A 455 2.48 -48.62 -11.15
C ARG A 455 3.24 -47.33 -10.86
N GLY A 456 2.90 -46.26 -11.58
CA GLY A 456 3.46 -44.92 -11.35
C GLY A 456 3.26 -44.43 -9.92
N LYS A 457 2.08 -44.67 -9.34
CA LYS A 457 1.81 -44.36 -7.93
C LYS A 457 2.73 -45.10 -6.96
N GLN A 458 3.06 -46.37 -7.25
CA GLN A 458 3.97 -47.16 -6.41
C GLN A 458 5.40 -46.63 -6.50
N VAL A 459 5.87 -46.28 -7.70
CA VAL A 459 7.19 -45.68 -7.91
C VAL A 459 7.26 -44.31 -7.25
N PHE A 460 6.23 -43.47 -7.41
CA PHE A 460 6.12 -42.17 -6.75
C PHE A 460 6.22 -42.32 -5.23
N ALA A 461 5.45 -43.25 -4.65
CA ALA A 461 5.47 -43.51 -3.21
C ALA A 461 6.84 -43.97 -2.68
N LYS A 462 7.69 -44.57 -3.52
CA LYS A 462 9.03 -45.03 -3.14
C LYS A 462 10.14 -44.00 -3.37
N ARG A 463 10.03 -43.19 -4.44
CA ARG A 463 11.14 -42.36 -4.94
C ARG A 463 10.88 -40.85 -4.88
N CYS A 464 9.62 -40.43 -4.95
CA CYS A 464 9.26 -39.02 -5.04
C CYS A 464 8.57 -38.50 -3.77
N SER A 465 7.94 -39.38 -2.99
CA SER A 465 7.18 -39.05 -1.78
C SER A 465 8.03 -38.48 -0.64
N ALA A 466 9.35 -38.70 -0.65
CA ALA A 466 10.26 -38.09 0.31
C ALA A 466 10.11 -36.56 0.30
N CYS A 467 10.05 -35.96 -0.90
CA CYS A 467 9.99 -34.50 -1.06
C CYS A 467 8.64 -33.98 -1.57
N HIS A 468 7.91 -34.73 -2.39
CA HIS A 468 6.66 -34.25 -3.00
C HIS A 468 5.43 -34.96 -2.46
N GLN A 469 4.36 -34.20 -2.28
CA GLN A 469 3.07 -34.71 -1.86
C GLN A 469 2.12 -34.80 -3.07
N LEU A 470 1.50 -35.95 -3.25
CA LEU A 470 0.45 -36.14 -4.26
C LEU A 470 -0.60 -37.12 -3.75
N GLU A 471 -1.88 -36.76 -3.85
CA GLU A 471 -3.01 -37.55 -3.31
C GLU A 471 -2.85 -37.93 -1.82
N GLY A 472 -2.26 -37.05 -1.01
CA GLY A 472 -2.01 -37.29 0.43
C GLY A 472 -0.84 -38.23 0.73
N VAL A 473 -0.07 -38.66 -0.27
CA VAL A 473 1.14 -39.46 -0.11
C VAL A 473 2.37 -38.57 -0.27
N GLY A 474 3.26 -38.57 0.74
CA GLY A 474 4.53 -37.82 0.74
C GLY A 474 4.50 -36.49 1.50
N HIS A 475 5.60 -35.73 1.40
CA HIS A 475 5.80 -34.47 2.12
C HIS A 475 5.68 -33.22 1.24
N VAL A 476 5.45 -32.06 1.85
CA VAL A 476 5.31 -30.77 1.16
C VAL A 476 6.64 -30.00 1.21
N THR A 477 7.70 -30.62 0.69
CA THR A 477 9.05 -30.04 0.64
C THR A 477 9.32 -29.46 -0.74
N GLY A 478 9.15 -30.27 -1.80
CA GLY A 478 9.24 -29.82 -3.18
C GLY A 478 8.00 -29.04 -3.64
N PRO A 479 8.02 -28.48 -4.87
CA PRO A 479 6.88 -27.79 -5.45
C PRO A 479 5.61 -28.65 -5.48
N ASP A 480 4.46 -27.98 -5.37
CA ASP A 480 3.16 -28.61 -5.50
C ASP A 480 2.96 -29.11 -6.93
N LEU A 481 2.98 -30.44 -7.09
CA LEU A 481 2.81 -31.12 -8.37
C LEU A 481 1.38 -30.98 -8.92
N LEU A 482 0.39 -30.65 -8.09
CA LEU A 482 -0.98 -30.38 -8.53
C LEU A 482 -1.10 -29.03 -9.22
N GLY A 483 -0.32 -28.04 -8.79
CA GLY A 483 -0.32 -26.65 -9.27
C GLY A 483 0.69 -26.35 -10.39
N LEU A 484 1.42 -27.34 -10.91
CA LEU A 484 2.35 -27.13 -12.03
C LEU A 484 1.62 -26.59 -13.26
N THR A 485 2.11 -25.46 -13.78
CA THR A 485 1.58 -24.76 -14.95
C THR A 485 1.82 -25.52 -16.26
N ASP A 486 2.98 -26.16 -16.40
CA ASP A 486 3.27 -27.12 -17.48
C ASP A 486 3.43 -28.54 -16.91
N LYS A 487 2.51 -29.43 -17.29
CA LYS A 487 2.55 -30.88 -17.00
C LYS A 487 2.81 -31.70 -18.26
N SER A 488 3.46 -31.12 -19.26
CA SER A 488 3.90 -31.86 -20.43
C SER A 488 4.87 -32.96 -20.01
N ALA A 489 4.75 -34.12 -20.64
CA ALA A 489 5.57 -35.28 -20.30
C ALA A 489 7.07 -34.99 -20.48
N GLY A 490 7.42 -34.17 -21.48
CA GLY A 490 8.77 -33.70 -21.73
C GLY A 490 9.31 -32.78 -20.63
N ALA A 491 8.54 -31.79 -20.18
CA ALA A 491 8.97 -30.90 -19.10
C ALA A 491 9.19 -31.67 -17.78
N MET A 492 8.31 -32.63 -17.47
CA MET A 492 8.45 -33.47 -16.28
C MET A 492 9.68 -34.38 -16.36
N LEU A 493 9.95 -34.96 -17.52
CA LEU A 493 11.17 -35.76 -17.73
C LEU A 493 12.43 -34.93 -17.48
N VAL A 494 12.49 -33.72 -18.04
CA VAL A 494 13.61 -32.80 -17.85
C VAL A 494 13.77 -32.45 -16.37
N ALA A 495 12.68 -32.08 -15.69
CA ALA A 495 12.71 -31.75 -14.27
C ALA A 495 13.17 -32.94 -13.39
N MET A 496 12.84 -34.18 -13.78
CA MET A 496 13.27 -35.37 -13.06
C MET A 496 14.73 -35.75 -13.31
N MET A 497 15.21 -35.63 -14.54
CA MET A 497 16.55 -36.10 -14.94
C MET A 497 17.63 -35.02 -14.79
N ASP A 498 17.24 -33.75 -14.80
CA ASP A 498 18.10 -32.58 -14.66
C ASP A 498 17.46 -31.55 -13.69
N PRO A 499 17.33 -31.90 -12.38
CA PRO A 499 16.63 -31.06 -11.40
C PRO A 499 17.31 -29.71 -11.14
N ASN A 500 18.56 -29.54 -11.58
CA ASN A 500 19.33 -28.30 -11.44
C ASN A 500 19.16 -27.33 -12.62
N ARG A 501 18.53 -27.76 -13.73
CA ARG A 501 18.39 -26.95 -14.96
C ARG A 501 17.70 -25.61 -14.75
N ALA A 502 16.67 -25.58 -13.92
CA ALA A 502 15.86 -24.39 -13.69
C ALA A 502 15.27 -24.41 -12.27
N VAL A 503 16.14 -24.37 -11.27
CA VAL A 503 15.72 -24.31 -9.86
C VAL A 503 15.53 -22.86 -9.42
N GLU A 504 14.38 -22.55 -8.80
CA GLU A 504 14.16 -21.28 -8.13
C GLU A 504 14.93 -21.22 -6.81
N ASP A 505 15.40 -20.04 -6.40
CA ASP A 505 16.21 -19.84 -5.18
C ASP A 505 15.58 -20.45 -3.91
N LYS A 506 14.25 -20.46 -3.82
CA LYS A 506 13.48 -21.05 -2.70
C LYS A 506 13.58 -22.59 -2.58
N PHE A 507 14.01 -23.28 -3.64
CA PHE A 507 14.19 -24.73 -3.66
C PHE A 507 15.67 -25.14 -3.66
N LEU A 508 16.59 -24.18 -3.51
CA LEU A 508 18.01 -24.48 -3.35
C LEU A 508 18.27 -25.12 -1.99
N ASP A 509 19.20 -26.06 -1.97
CA ASP A 509 19.71 -26.66 -0.75
C ASP A 509 20.71 -25.72 -0.06
N TYR A 510 20.52 -25.60 1.26
CA TYR A 510 21.38 -24.84 2.16
C TYR A 510 21.98 -25.78 3.19
N VAL A 511 23.27 -25.61 3.42
CA VAL A 511 24.02 -26.31 4.45
C VAL A 511 24.31 -25.31 5.58
N ALA A 512 23.80 -25.60 6.77
CA ALA A 512 24.07 -24.88 7.99
C ALA A 512 25.03 -25.68 8.87
N LEU A 513 26.18 -25.09 9.22
CA LEU A 513 27.07 -25.58 10.27
C LEU A 513 26.70 -24.86 11.57
N LEU A 514 26.41 -25.64 12.61
CA LEU A 514 26.07 -25.12 13.92
C LEU A 514 27.30 -25.05 14.83
N SER A 515 27.25 -24.18 15.84
CA SER A 515 28.32 -24.00 16.83
C SER A 515 28.62 -25.25 17.67
N ASP A 516 27.70 -26.22 17.71
CA ASP A 516 27.91 -27.53 18.33
C ASP A 516 28.55 -28.57 17.39
N GLY A 517 28.93 -28.15 16.17
CA GLY A 517 29.56 -28.98 15.14
C GLY A 517 28.59 -29.79 14.29
N ARG A 518 27.27 -29.71 14.52
CA ARG A 518 26.28 -30.38 13.66
C ARG A 518 26.14 -29.67 12.31
N THR A 519 25.97 -30.46 11.27
CA THR A 519 25.65 -29.96 9.93
C THR A 519 24.22 -30.34 9.56
N ILE A 520 23.42 -29.34 9.19
CA ILE A 520 22.03 -29.51 8.73
C ILE A 520 21.95 -29.10 7.27
N SER A 521 21.39 -29.96 6.42
CA SER A 521 21.13 -29.67 5.01
C SER A 521 19.63 -29.62 4.77
N GLY A 522 19.17 -28.62 4.03
CA GLY A 522 17.77 -28.51 3.63
C GLY A 522 17.46 -27.22 2.89
N MET A 523 16.23 -27.11 2.40
CA MET A 523 15.74 -25.86 1.80
C MET A 523 15.34 -24.87 2.90
N LEU A 524 15.49 -23.58 2.62
CA LEU A 524 15.07 -22.52 3.54
C LEU A 524 13.56 -22.27 3.41
N ALA A 525 12.78 -22.66 4.42
CA ALA A 525 11.32 -22.51 4.42
C ALA A 525 10.82 -21.34 5.28
N GLY A 526 11.68 -20.76 6.12
CA GLY A 526 11.31 -19.62 6.97
C GLY A 526 12.53 -18.88 7.45
N GLU A 527 12.40 -17.56 7.54
CA GLU A 527 13.42 -16.65 8.04
C GLU A 527 12.76 -15.65 8.99
N THR A 528 13.25 -15.58 10.23
CA THR A 528 12.84 -14.55 11.19
C THR A 528 14.06 -13.76 11.68
N GLY A 529 13.82 -12.76 12.53
CA GLY A 529 14.90 -12.04 13.21
C GLY A 529 15.79 -12.97 14.04
N ALA A 530 15.20 -13.94 14.74
CA ALA A 530 15.91 -14.80 15.68
C ALA A 530 16.32 -16.18 15.12
N SER A 531 15.60 -16.72 14.12
CA SER A 531 15.80 -18.09 13.65
C SER A 531 15.70 -18.26 12.13
N LEU A 532 16.31 -19.34 11.63
CA LEU A 532 16.16 -19.87 10.28
C LEU A 532 15.47 -21.23 10.36
N THR A 533 14.54 -21.51 9.46
CA THR A 533 13.90 -22.83 9.36
C THR A 533 14.38 -23.54 8.09
N LEU A 534 15.15 -24.61 8.25
CA LEU A 534 15.51 -25.52 7.17
C LEU A 534 14.56 -26.72 7.14
N VAL A 535 14.17 -27.15 5.94
CA VAL A 535 13.39 -28.37 5.70
C VAL A 535 14.27 -29.34 4.94
N ALA A 536 14.61 -30.45 5.58
CA ALA A 536 15.39 -31.50 4.96
C ALA A 536 14.57 -32.26 3.91
N ALA A 537 15.25 -33.02 3.06
CA ALA A 537 14.62 -33.80 1.98
C ALA A 537 13.60 -34.83 2.49
N ASP A 538 13.67 -35.26 3.75
CA ASP A 538 12.70 -36.15 4.40
C ASP A 538 11.47 -35.43 4.98
N GLY A 539 11.38 -34.10 4.80
CA GLY A 539 10.31 -33.26 5.33
C GLY A 539 10.53 -32.79 6.77
N LYS A 540 11.62 -33.20 7.43
CA LYS A 540 11.92 -32.77 8.80
C LYS A 540 12.30 -31.29 8.83
N ARG A 541 11.65 -30.55 9.72
CA ARG A 541 11.91 -29.13 9.96
C ARG A 541 12.93 -28.95 11.08
N PHE A 542 13.93 -28.12 10.83
CA PHE A 542 14.94 -27.70 11.78
C PHE A 542 14.85 -26.20 11.95
N GLU A 543 14.42 -25.77 13.13
CA GLU A 543 14.52 -24.36 13.52
C GLU A 543 15.89 -24.14 14.17
N ILE A 544 16.66 -23.23 13.60
CA ILE A 544 18.05 -22.95 13.95
C ILE A 544 18.09 -21.51 14.46
N ALA A 545 18.44 -21.32 15.73
CA ALA A 545 18.71 -19.98 16.25
C ALA A 545 19.93 -19.39 15.53
N ARG A 546 19.87 -18.13 15.11
CA ARG A 546 20.98 -17.49 14.40
C ARG A 546 22.25 -17.39 15.26
N SER A 547 22.11 -17.34 16.58
CA SER A 547 23.22 -17.39 17.54
C SER A 547 24.05 -18.67 17.43
N ASP A 548 23.36 -19.79 17.15
CA ASP A 548 23.93 -21.14 17.07
C ASP A 548 24.46 -21.46 15.68
N LEU A 549 24.27 -20.56 14.71
CA LEU A 549 24.75 -20.70 13.35
C LEU A 549 26.22 -20.27 13.31
N GLU A 550 27.11 -21.14 12.84
CA GLU A 550 28.50 -20.81 12.54
C GLU A 550 28.67 -20.41 11.07
N GLN A 551 28.07 -21.21 10.18
CA GLN A 551 28.10 -20.96 8.74
C GLN A 551 26.76 -21.33 8.12
N LEU A 552 26.30 -20.53 7.16
CA LEU A 552 25.24 -20.90 6.23
C LEU A 552 25.81 -20.83 4.83
N ARG A 553 25.50 -21.81 3.98
CA ARG A 553 25.95 -21.83 2.60
C ARG A 553 24.91 -22.47 1.69
N SER A 554 24.50 -21.75 0.65
CA SER A 554 23.77 -22.32 -0.48
C SER A 554 24.70 -23.17 -1.33
N THR A 555 24.26 -24.38 -1.68
CA THR A 555 24.99 -25.26 -2.58
C THR A 555 24.88 -24.82 -4.05
N GLY A 556 23.95 -23.91 -4.36
CA GLY A 556 23.57 -23.55 -5.73
C GLY A 556 22.85 -24.66 -6.48
N LYS A 557 22.52 -25.77 -5.81
CA LYS A 557 21.82 -26.94 -6.36
C LYS A 557 20.45 -27.10 -5.73
N SER A 558 19.55 -27.73 -6.46
CA SER A 558 18.24 -28.16 -5.99
C SER A 558 18.36 -29.15 -4.84
N LEU A 559 17.43 -29.07 -3.89
CA LEU A 559 17.25 -30.11 -2.87
C LEU A 559 16.82 -31.45 -3.48
N MET A 560 16.25 -31.44 -4.69
CA MET A 560 15.96 -32.67 -5.43
C MET A 560 17.27 -33.34 -5.88
N PRO A 561 17.51 -34.62 -5.52
CA PRO A 561 18.77 -35.28 -5.80
C PRO A 561 18.95 -35.58 -7.29
N GLU A 562 20.18 -35.47 -7.77
CA GLU A 562 20.59 -36.05 -9.06
C GLU A 562 20.80 -37.57 -8.93
N GLY A 563 20.77 -38.30 -10.04
CA GLY A 563 21.09 -39.73 -10.05
C GLY A 563 19.88 -40.67 -9.96
N LEU A 564 18.66 -40.14 -10.02
CA LEU A 564 17.42 -40.94 -9.98
C LEU A 564 17.37 -41.97 -11.13
N GLU A 565 18.02 -41.69 -12.26
CA GLU A 565 18.15 -42.59 -13.40
C GLU A 565 18.89 -43.90 -13.12
N ARG A 566 19.61 -44.01 -12.00
CA ARG A 566 20.27 -45.26 -11.59
C ARG A 566 19.28 -46.26 -11.00
N ASP A 567 18.18 -45.74 -10.45
CA ASP A 567 17.19 -46.48 -9.66
C ASP A 567 15.81 -46.53 -10.34
N LEU A 568 15.65 -45.84 -11.48
CA LEU A 568 14.42 -45.79 -12.27
C LEU A 568 14.68 -46.36 -13.66
N THR A 569 13.87 -47.31 -14.09
CA THR A 569 13.89 -47.76 -15.48
C THR A 569 13.12 -46.77 -16.38
N PRO A 570 13.32 -46.78 -17.72
CA PRO A 570 12.49 -45.98 -18.62
C PRO A 570 10.98 -46.23 -18.44
N GLN A 571 10.58 -47.47 -18.11
CA GLN A 571 9.18 -47.78 -17.83
C GLN A 571 8.69 -47.12 -16.54
N ASP A 572 9.50 -47.11 -15.47
CA ASP A 572 9.16 -46.44 -14.21
C ASP A 572 8.94 -44.94 -14.41
N VAL A 573 9.78 -44.31 -15.25
CA VAL A 573 9.66 -42.89 -15.59
C VAL A 573 8.35 -42.62 -16.35
N ALA A 574 8.03 -43.44 -17.35
CA ALA A 574 6.78 -43.33 -18.11
C ALA A 574 5.55 -43.46 -17.18
N ASP A 575 5.58 -44.46 -16.29
CA ASP A 575 4.50 -44.76 -15.35
C ASP A 575 4.32 -43.62 -14.32
N VAL A 576 5.40 -43.09 -13.72
CA VAL A 576 5.33 -41.95 -12.77
C VAL A 576 4.80 -40.69 -13.46
N ILE A 577 5.30 -40.36 -14.65
CA ILE A 577 4.83 -39.19 -15.39
C ILE A 577 3.33 -39.34 -15.70
N ALA A 578 2.87 -40.54 -16.07
CA ALA A 578 1.44 -40.80 -16.28
C ALA A 578 0.62 -40.66 -14.99
N TYR A 579 1.15 -41.11 -13.84
CA TYR A 579 0.50 -40.90 -12.54
C TYR A 579 0.39 -39.41 -12.20
N VAL A 580 1.48 -38.65 -12.20
CA VAL A 580 1.46 -37.22 -11.82
C VAL A 580 0.59 -36.39 -12.78
N ARG A 581 0.56 -36.73 -14.07
CA ARG A 581 -0.33 -36.09 -15.05
C ARG A 581 -1.79 -36.52 -14.89
N GLY A 582 -2.04 -37.76 -14.51
CA GLY A 582 -3.36 -38.35 -14.36
C GLY A 582 -4.11 -37.88 -13.11
N VAL A 583 -3.39 -37.42 -12.08
CA VAL A 583 -3.98 -36.82 -10.89
C VAL A 583 -4.50 -35.43 -11.23
N SER A 584 -5.81 -35.34 -11.45
CA SER A 584 -6.54 -34.08 -11.49
C SER A 584 -6.76 -33.56 -10.07
N GLN A 585 -6.73 -32.23 -9.87
CA GLN A 585 -7.07 -31.64 -8.57
C GLN A 585 -8.42 -32.20 -8.11
N PRO A 586 -8.58 -32.62 -6.85
CA PRO A 586 -9.90 -32.92 -6.31
C PRO A 586 -10.77 -31.67 -6.40
N ALA A 587 -12.06 -31.85 -6.68
CA ALA A 587 -13.00 -30.73 -6.66
C ALA A 587 -13.01 -30.10 -5.27
N LYS A 588 -13.06 -28.76 -5.21
CA LYS A 588 -13.25 -28.05 -3.94
C LYS A 588 -14.55 -28.51 -3.28
N LYS A 589 -14.56 -28.52 -1.95
CA LYS A 589 -15.75 -28.81 -1.14
C LYS A 589 -16.27 -27.53 -0.50
N PHE A 590 -17.57 -27.30 -0.61
CA PHE A 590 -18.27 -26.17 0.02
C PHE A 590 -19.57 -26.66 0.63
N ASP A 591 -19.98 -26.06 1.74
CA ASP A 591 -21.26 -26.36 2.37
C ASP A 591 -22.42 -25.96 1.45
N GLY A 592 -23.30 -26.91 1.13
CA GLY A 592 -24.42 -26.70 0.20
C GLY A 592 -24.10 -26.93 -1.27
N ASN A 593 -22.85 -27.29 -1.62
CA ASN A 593 -22.48 -27.84 -2.92
C ASN A 593 -22.23 -29.34 -2.78
N GLU A 594 -23.13 -30.14 -3.35
CA GLU A 594 -23.09 -31.60 -3.37
C GLU A 594 -23.02 -32.10 -4.83
N PRO A 595 -21.82 -32.35 -5.36
CA PRO A 595 -21.65 -32.76 -6.74
C PRO A 595 -22.44 -34.03 -7.08
N LYS A 596 -23.42 -33.93 -7.98
CA LYS A 596 -24.29 -35.04 -8.40
C LYS A 596 -24.74 -34.86 -9.86
N PRO A 597 -25.23 -35.93 -10.52
CA PRO A 597 -25.74 -35.82 -11.89
C PRO A 597 -26.88 -34.79 -11.99
N ALA A 598 -26.83 -33.96 -13.03
CA ALA A 598 -27.81 -32.92 -13.28
C ALA A 598 -29.21 -33.50 -13.46
N ALA A 599 -30.20 -32.81 -12.89
CA ALA A 599 -31.58 -33.24 -12.96
C ALA A 599 -32.15 -33.05 -14.38
N VAL A 600 -32.63 -34.16 -14.97
CA VAL A 600 -33.41 -34.17 -16.20
C VAL A 600 -34.89 -34.12 -15.83
N ARG A 601 -35.62 -33.16 -16.37
CA ARG A 601 -37.05 -32.95 -16.15
C ARG A 601 -37.90 -33.77 -17.12
N ASP A 602 -39.18 -33.90 -16.79
CA ASP A 602 -40.14 -34.67 -17.60
C ASP A 602 -40.34 -34.07 -19.01
N ASP A 603 -40.19 -32.75 -19.14
CA ASP A 603 -40.20 -32.02 -20.42
C ASP A 603 -38.89 -32.18 -21.23
N GLY A 604 -37.94 -33.00 -20.76
CA GLY A 604 -36.64 -33.20 -21.38
C GLY A 604 -35.62 -32.10 -21.12
N SER A 605 -35.98 -31.04 -20.38
CA SER A 605 -35.03 -29.99 -20.02
C SER A 605 -34.07 -30.42 -18.93
N ILE A 606 -32.82 -29.94 -19.01
CA ILE A 606 -31.75 -30.27 -18.06
C ILE A 606 -31.32 -29.00 -17.34
N ARG A 607 -31.21 -29.07 -16.02
CA ARG A 607 -30.71 -27.96 -15.18
C ARG A 607 -29.36 -28.32 -14.57
N LEU A 608 -28.34 -27.56 -14.94
CA LEU A 608 -27.01 -27.63 -14.35
C LEU A 608 -26.95 -26.59 -13.22
N LEU A 609 -27.21 -27.02 -11.99
CA LEU A 609 -27.24 -26.14 -10.81
C LEU A 609 -25.83 -25.92 -10.26
N ALA A 610 -25.53 -24.73 -9.75
CA ALA A 610 -24.28 -24.45 -9.03
C ALA A 610 -24.09 -25.37 -7.80
N THR A 611 -25.17 -25.90 -7.22
CA THR A 611 -25.11 -26.85 -6.11
C THR A 611 -24.59 -28.23 -6.51
N ASP A 612 -24.62 -28.57 -7.80
CA ASP A 612 -24.42 -29.95 -8.25
C ASP A 612 -23.10 -30.11 -9.03
N CYS A 613 -22.32 -29.05 -9.23
CA CYS A 613 -21.06 -29.09 -9.96
C CYS A 613 -19.86 -29.41 -9.08
N ARG A 614 -18.82 -29.94 -9.74
CA ARG A 614 -17.45 -29.94 -9.24
C ARG A 614 -16.77 -28.60 -9.57
N ILE A 615 -16.10 -28.00 -8.59
CA ILE A 615 -15.48 -26.67 -8.70
C ILE A 615 -13.96 -26.81 -8.63
N TYR A 616 -13.25 -26.11 -9.52
CA TYR A 616 -11.79 -26.15 -9.65
C TYR A 616 -11.19 -24.74 -9.85
N GLY A 617 -9.88 -24.62 -9.69
CA GLY A 617 -9.10 -23.37 -9.87
C GLY A 617 -8.85 -22.63 -8.56
N PRO A 618 -8.02 -21.59 -8.53
CA PRO A 618 -7.59 -20.95 -7.29
C PRO A 618 -8.64 -20.05 -6.64
N ARG A 619 -9.55 -19.42 -7.40
CA ARG A 619 -10.42 -18.34 -6.89
C ARG A 619 -11.90 -18.67 -6.87
N LEU A 620 -12.38 -19.52 -7.78
CA LEU A 620 -13.81 -19.87 -7.87
C LEU A 620 -14.31 -20.57 -6.59
N VAL A 621 -15.46 -20.11 -6.09
CA VAL A 621 -16.13 -20.66 -4.91
C VAL A 621 -17.62 -20.85 -5.14
N PHE A 622 -18.24 -21.68 -4.30
CA PHE A 622 -19.70 -21.73 -4.16
C PHE A 622 -20.12 -20.85 -3.00
N GLU A 623 -20.99 -19.87 -3.26
CA GLU A 623 -21.49 -18.96 -2.24
C GLU A 623 -22.83 -19.46 -1.71
N SER A 624 -22.83 -20.09 -0.54
CA SER A 624 -24.00 -20.77 0.02
C SER A 624 -25.20 -19.83 0.23
N GLN A 625 -24.96 -18.56 0.54
CA GLN A 625 -26.02 -17.55 0.73
C GLN A 625 -26.85 -17.32 -0.54
N TYR A 626 -26.21 -17.30 -1.70
CA TYR A 626 -26.85 -16.96 -2.99
C TYR A 626 -27.04 -18.17 -3.89
N ARG A 627 -26.48 -19.33 -3.51
CA ARG A 627 -26.52 -20.61 -4.22
C ARG A 627 -26.01 -20.50 -5.65
N ASN A 628 -24.95 -19.73 -5.84
CA ASN A 628 -24.26 -19.49 -7.12
C ASN A 628 -22.78 -19.88 -7.02
N LEU A 629 -22.15 -19.91 -8.18
CA LEU A 629 -20.71 -19.85 -8.32
C LEU A 629 -20.31 -18.38 -8.44
N GLY A 630 -19.31 -17.95 -7.67
CA GLY A 630 -18.80 -16.59 -7.69
C GLY A 630 -17.29 -16.54 -7.44
N TYR A 631 -16.73 -15.34 -7.39
CA TYR A 631 -15.27 -15.11 -7.33
C TYR A 631 -14.50 -15.80 -8.47
N TRP A 632 -15.10 -15.83 -9.66
CA TRP A 632 -14.47 -16.38 -10.85
C TRP A 632 -13.42 -15.39 -11.38
N GLN A 633 -12.18 -15.48 -10.91
CA GLN A 633 -11.15 -14.43 -11.09
C GLN A 633 -9.84 -14.96 -11.68
N SER A 634 -9.75 -16.26 -11.97
CA SER A 634 -8.59 -16.87 -12.61
C SER A 634 -8.97 -17.61 -13.89
N GLU A 635 -8.08 -17.60 -14.89
CA GLU A 635 -8.23 -18.39 -16.12
C GLU A 635 -8.22 -19.90 -15.86
N GLU A 636 -7.72 -20.33 -14.71
CA GLU A 636 -7.70 -21.73 -14.28
C GLU A 636 -9.03 -22.18 -13.64
N ASP A 637 -9.88 -21.23 -13.26
CA ASP A 637 -11.18 -21.49 -12.64
C ASP A 637 -12.16 -22.13 -13.62
N ARG A 638 -12.76 -23.25 -13.20
CA ARG A 638 -13.77 -23.97 -14.00
C ARG A 638 -14.77 -24.71 -13.13
N ALA A 639 -15.98 -24.83 -13.65
CA ALA A 639 -17.05 -25.64 -13.07
C ALA A 639 -17.45 -26.77 -14.02
N VAL A 640 -17.64 -27.98 -13.47
CA VAL A 640 -17.92 -29.19 -14.23
C VAL A 640 -19.16 -29.89 -13.69
N TRP A 641 -20.15 -30.12 -14.55
CA TRP A 641 -21.36 -30.87 -14.26
C TRP A 641 -21.34 -32.22 -14.96
N LYS A 642 -21.86 -33.25 -14.29
CA LYS A 642 -22.21 -34.52 -14.92
C LYS A 642 -23.67 -34.48 -15.33
N LEU A 643 -24.00 -34.97 -16.51
CA LEU A 643 -25.38 -35.07 -16.99
C LEU A 643 -25.56 -36.34 -17.83
N ASP A 644 -26.81 -36.78 -17.95
CA ASP A 644 -27.19 -37.91 -18.79
C ASP A 644 -28.31 -37.48 -19.74
N ILE A 645 -28.00 -37.44 -21.03
CA ILE A 645 -28.90 -36.93 -22.06
C ILE A 645 -29.76 -38.09 -22.53
N ARG A 646 -31.02 -38.15 -22.06
CA ARG A 646 -31.93 -39.28 -22.36
C ARG A 646 -32.22 -39.47 -23.83
N LYS A 647 -32.30 -38.37 -24.60
CA LYS A 647 -32.63 -38.39 -26.03
C LYS A 647 -31.77 -37.36 -26.76
N ALA A 648 -31.15 -37.79 -27.86
CA ALA A 648 -30.40 -36.90 -28.73
C ALA A 648 -31.33 -35.84 -29.33
N GLY A 649 -30.86 -34.59 -29.40
CA GLY A 649 -31.70 -33.50 -29.89
C GLY A 649 -31.00 -32.15 -29.82
N ARG A 650 -31.70 -31.13 -30.34
CA ARG A 650 -31.27 -29.74 -30.27
C ARG A 650 -31.74 -29.12 -28.96
N PHE A 651 -30.83 -28.50 -28.23
CA PHE A 651 -31.09 -27.83 -26.96
C PHE A 651 -30.71 -26.37 -27.04
N ARG A 652 -31.63 -25.48 -26.69
CA ARG A 652 -31.36 -24.07 -26.43
C ARG A 652 -30.73 -23.92 -25.06
N VAL A 653 -29.59 -23.26 -25.01
CA VAL A 653 -28.80 -23.07 -23.80
C VAL A 653 -28.99 -21.66 -23.26
N SER A 654 -29.39 -21.55 -21.99
CA SER A 654 -29.43 -20.28 -21.28
C SER A 654 -28.73 -20.33 -19.93
N LEU A 655 -28.14 -19.19 -19.56
CA LEU A 655 -27.51 -18.95 -18.26
C LEU A 655 -28.46 -18.15 -17.39
N ASP A 656 -28.45 -18.41 -16.08
CA ASP A 656 -29.02 -17.55 -15.03
C ASP A 656 -27.85 -16.97 -14.23
N TYR A 657 -27.55 -15.69 -14.45
CA TYR A 657 -26.29 -15.07 -14.04
C TYR A 657 -26.47 -13.62 -13.56
N ALA A 658 -25.52 -13.12 -12.78
CA ALA A 658 -25.37 -11.71 -12.45
C ALA A 658 -23.95 -11.22 -12.76
N CYS A 659 -23.82 -9.96 -13.17
CA CYS A 659 -22.54 -9.33 -13.46
C CYS A 659 -22.64 -7.81 -13.26
N ASP A 660 -21.76 -7.25 -12.44
CA ASP A 660 -21.69 -5.80 -12.25
C ASP A 660 -21.13 -5.07 -13.49
N ALA A 661 -21.55 -3.83 -13.69
CA ALA A 661 -21.13 -3.02 -14.84
C ALA A 661 -19.61 -2.83 -14.94
N SER A 662 -18.89 -2.82 -13.80
CA SER A 662 -17.43 -2.71 -13.77
C SER A 662 -16.69 -3.98 -14.21
N ALA A 663 -17.36 -5.14 -14.20
CA ALA A 663 -16.78 -6.44 -14.53
C ALA A 663 -17.26 -7.01 -15.88
N ALA A 664 -18.31 -6.45 -16.46
CA ALA A 664 -18.89 -6.93 -17.71
C ALA A 664 -17.94 -6.85 -18.92
N GLY A 665 -18.13 -7.75 -19.88
CA GLY A 665 -17.43 -7.81 -21.17
C GLY A 665 -16.38 -8.91 -21.29
N ASP A 666 -16.04 -9.60 -20.20
CA ASP A 666 -15.16 -10.77 -20.24
C ASP A 666 -15.84 -11.94 -20.98
N ARG A 667 -15.06 -12.88 -21.51
CA ARG A 667 -15.56 -13.96 -22.37
C ARG A 667 -15.60 -15.29 -21.62
N PHE A 668 -16.61 -16.11 -21.91
CA PHE A 668 -16.75 -17.46 -21.35
C PHE A 668 -16.90 -18.51 -22.44
N LEU A 669 -16.63 -19.75 -22.06
CA LEU A 669 -16.75 -20.94 -22.91
C LEU A 669 -17.43 -22.06 -22.13
N LEU A 670 -18.51 -22.60 -22.70
CA LEU A 670 -19.25 -23.76 -22.23
C LEU A 670 -19.09 -24.90 -23.23
N THR A 671 -18.47 -26.00 -22.80
CA THR A 671 -18.33 -27.22 -23.60
C THR A 671 -19.21 -28.33 -23.04
N ILE A 672 -20.04 -28.95 -23.88
CA ILE A 672 -20.89 -30.11 -23.54
C ILE A 672 -20.74 -31.16 -24.63
N ALA A 673 -20.40 -32.40 -24.25
CA ALA A 673 -20.22 -33.51 -25.20
C ALA A 673 -19.33 -33.17 -26.41
N GLY A 674 -18.27 -32.37 -26.19
CA GLY A 674 -17.32 -31.94 -27.23
C GLY A 674 -17.78 -30.76 -28.10
N GLN A 675 -19.01 -30.27 -27.95
CA GLN A 675 -19.49 -29.05 -28.60
C GLN A 675 -19.37 -27.85 -27.68
N THR A 676 -19.09 -26.68 -28.25
CA THR A 676 -18.75 -25.47 -27.48
C THR A 676 -19.63 -24.30 -27.89
N LEU A 677 -20.18 -23.60 -26.89
CA LEU A 677 -20.75 -22.26 -27.02
C LEU A 677 -19.91 -21.28 -26.22
N GLY A 678 -19.71 -20.07 -26.75
CA GLY A 678 -19.01 -19.01 -26.04
C GLY A 678 -19.63 -17.65 -26.33
N GLY A 679 -19.40 -16.70 -25.44
CA GLY A 679 -19.96 -15.35 -25.55
C GLY A 679 -19.25 -14.37 -24.62
N GLN A 680 -19.57 -13.09 -24.79
CA GLN A 680 -19.21 -12.07 -23.81
C GLN A 680 -20.29 -12.00 -22.74
N VAL A 681 -19.87 -11.75 -21.49
CA VAL A 681 -20.76 -11.56 -20.34
C VAL A 681 -21.32 -10.13 -20.36
N PRO A 682 -22.63 -9.92 -20.60
CA PRO A 682 -23.24 -8.60 -20.49
C PRO A 682 -23.36 -8.15 -19.02
N SER A 683 -23.50 -6.83 -18.80
CA SER A 683 -23.81 -6.31 -17.46
C SER A 683 -25.27 -6.58 -17.11
N THR A 684 -25.52 -7.05 -15.88
CA THR A 684 -26.86 -7.05 -15.28
C THR A 684 -27.07 -5.86 -14.33
N GLY A 685 -26.06 -4.98 -14.21
CA GLY A 685 -26.09 -3.74 -13.42
C GLY A 685 -25.55 -3.87 -12.00
N SER A 686 -25.67 -5.04 -11.37
CA SER A 686 -25.04 -5.34 -10.07
C SER A 686 -24.95 -6.86 -9.82
N TRP A 687 -24.08 -7.30 -8.92
CA TRP A 687 -23.92 -8.70 -8.52
C TRP A 687 -25.18 -9.35 -7.91
N ASN A 688 -26.14 -8.55 -7.45
CA ASN A 688 -27.40 -9.06 -6.87
C ASN A 688 -28.54 -9.17 -7.89
N ASN A 689 -28.37 -8.66 -9.12
CA ASN A 689 -29.42 -8.65 -10.14
C ASN A 689 -29.22 -9.81 -11.13
N TYR A 690 -29.87 -10.94 -10.88
CA TYR A 690 -29.79 -12.11 -11.76
C TYR A 690 -30.72 -11.98 -12.95
N GLN A 691 -30.19 -12.24 -14.14
CA GLN A 691 -30.92 -12.21 -15.41
C GLN A 691 -30.64 -13.48 -16.21
N SER A 692 -31.52 -13.79 -17.17
CA SER A 692 -31.30 -14.91 -18.07
C SER A 692 -30.67 -14.45 -19.39
N LEU A 693 -29.61 -15.13 -19.81
CA LEU A 693 -28.94 -14.93 -21.09
C LEU A 693 -29.03 -16.20 -21.92
N THR A 694 -29.65 -16.14 -23.11
CA THR A 694 -29.60 -17.24 -24.08
C THR A 694 -28.30 -17.14 -24.89
N ILE A 695 -27.51 -18.20 -24.89
CA ILE A 695 -26.15 -18.19 -25.46
C ILE A 695 -26.03 -18.95 -26.79
N GLY A 696 -27.05 -19.72 -27.16
CA GLY A 696 -27.12 -20.44 -28.43
C GLY A 696 -27.80 -21.80 -28.30
N ASP A 697 -27.79 -22.56 -29.39
CA ASP A 697 -28.35 -23.90 -29.47
C ASP A 697 -27.22 -24.94 -29.69
N LEU A 698 -27.33 -26.12 -29.09
CA LEU A 698 -26.39 -27.26 -29.22
C LEU A 698 -27.11 -28.51 -29.70
N ASP A 699 -26.49 -29.31 -30.56
CA ASP A 699 -27.06 -30.57 -31.08
C ASP A 699 -26.44 -31.78 -30.34
N LEU A 700 -26.96 -32.10 -29.16
CA LEU A 700 -26.31 -33.04 -28.24
C LEU A 700 -26.72 -34.52 -28.49
N PRO A 701 -25.75 -35.47 -28.45
CA PRO A 701 -26.05 -36.91 -28.55
C PRO A 701 -26.67 -37.45 -27.25
N ALA A 702 -27.33 -38.61 -27.33
CA ALA A 702 -27.84 -39.31 -26.16
C ALA A 702 -26.70 -39.99 -25.39
N GLY A 703 -26.82 -40.07 -24.06
CA GLY A 703 -25.90 -40.74 -23.17
C GLY A 703 -25.22 -39.82 -22.15
N PRO A 704 -24.31 -40.39 -21.33
CA PRO A 704 -23.59 -39.65 -20.31
C PRO A 704 -22.66 -38.61 -20.93
N ALA A 705 -22.68 -37.40 -20.39
CA ALA A 705 -21.84 -36.29 -20.83
C ALA A 705 -21.36 -35.46 -19.63
N GLU A 706 -20.30 -34.69 -19.86
CA GLU A 706 -19.87 -33.63 -18.95
C GLU A 706 -20.06 -32.27 -19.62
N ALA A 707 -20.54 -31.30 -18.82
CA ALA A 707 -20.59 -29.90 -19.18
C ALA A 707 -19.50 -29.17 -18.40
N THR A 708 -18.64 -28.41 -19.08
CA THR A 708 -17.57 -27.62 -18.47
C THR A 708 -17.72 -26.16 -18.85
N MET A 709 -17.75 -25.26 -17.86
CA MET A 709 -17.73 -23.82 -18.07
C MET A 709 -16.43 -23.22 -17.51
N ARG A 710 -15.82 -22.32 -18.28
CA ARG A 710 -14.56 -21.60 -17.97
C ARG A 710 -14.50 -20.24 -18.66
N SER A 711 -13.51 -19.42 -18.33
CA SER A 711 -13.22 -18.21 -19.13
C SER A 711 -12.64 -18.57 -20.50
N ASP A 712 -12.85 -17.67 -21.46
CA ASP A 712 -12.25 -17.69 -22.80
C ASP A 712 -11.18 -16.59 -22.86
N GLY A 713 -10.09 -16.79 -22.12
CA GLY A 713 -8.99 -15.84 -21.97
C GLY A 713 -8.95 -15.12 -20.61
N PRO A 714 -8.16 -14.04 -20.51
CA PRO A 714 -7.93 -13.30 -19.28
C PRO A 714 -9.19 -12.67 -18.69
N ILE A 715 -9.28 -12.69 -17.36
CA ILE A 715 -10.36 -12.07 -16.59
C ILE A 715 -9.85 -10.74 -16.03
N ARG A 716 -10.60 -9.65 -16.24
CA ARG A 716 -10.19 -8.31 -15.77
C ARG A 716 -10.48 -8.09 -14.29
N ASN A 717 -11.63 -8.59 -13.82
CA ASN A 717 -12.03 -8.47 -12.42
C ASN A 717 -12.68 -9.76 -11.92
N ALA A 718 -13.87 -10.09 -12.42
CA ALA A 718 -14.57 -11.34 -12.16
C ALA A 718 -15.45 -11.69 -13.37
N LEU A 719 -15.52 -12.96 -13.75
CA LEU A 719 -16.23 -13.40 -14.96
C LEU A 719 -17.74 -13.16 -14.86
N LEU A 720 -18.41 -13.80 -13.89
CA LEU A 720 -19.84 -13.65 -13.56
C LEU A 720 -20.17 -14.44 -12.28
N ASP A 721 -21.35 -14.18 -11.74
CA ASP A 721 -22.00 -15.03 -10.74
C ASP A 721 -23.01 -15.95 -11.42
N LEU A 722 -22.83 -17.28 -11.34
CA LEU A 722 -23.67 -18.26 -12.04
C LEU A 722 -24.54 -19.06 -11.09
N ARG A 723 -25.87 -19.00 -11.24
CA ARG A 723 -26.78 -19.90 -10.50
C ARG A 723 -27.06 -21.19 -11.23
N THR A 724 -27.34 -21.11 -12.52
CA THR A 724 -27.82 -22.26 -13.28
C THR A 724 -27.55 -22.12 -14.78
N ILE A 725 -27.24 -23.24 -15.43
CA ILE A 725 -27.31 -23.38 -16.90
C ILE A 725 -28.52 -24.26 -17.22
N ARG A 726 -29.33 -23.85 -18.20
CA ARG A 726 -30.52 -24.58 -18.64
C ARG A 726 -30.33 -25.04 -20.08
N LEU A 727 -30.58 -26.32 -20.31
CA LEU A 727 -30.69 -26.91 -21.64
C LEU A 727 -32.17 -27.20 -21.89
N ILE A 728 -32.79 -26.47 -22.81
CA ILE A 728 -34.22 -26.59 -23.12
C ILE A 728 -34.35 -27.24 -24.50
N PRO A 729 -34.99 -28.40 -24.65
CA PRO A 729 -35.23 -29.01 -25.95
C PRO A 729 -35.94 -28.02 -26.88
N VAL A 730 -35.44 -27.88 -28.10
CA VAL A 730 -36.12 -27.11 -29.15
C VAL A 730 -36.99 -28.11 -29.90
N GLU A 731 -38.32 -27.96 -29.79
CA GLU A 731 -39.24 -28.75 -30.62
C GLU A 731 -38.93 -28.51 -32.10
N LYS A 732 -38.94 -29.59 -32.89
CA LYS A 732 -38.71 -29.54 -34.33
C LYS A 732 -39.89 -28.97 -35.08
#